data_AF-A0A951JZD5-F1
#
_entry.id   AF-A0A951JZD5-F1
#
_cell.length_a   1.000
_cell.length_b   1.000
_cell.length_c   1.000
_cell.angle_alpha   90.00
_cell.angle_beta   90.00
_cell.angle_gamma   90.00
#
_symmetry.space_group_name_H-M   'P 1'
#
loop_
_entity.id
_entity.type
_entity.pdbx_description
1 polymer ?
#
loop_
_entity_poly.entity_id
_entity_poly.type
_entity_poly.pdbx_seq_one_letter_code
_entity_poly.pdbx_strand_id
1 'polypeptide(L)'
;MDADRPTRLRRRLAVTIFALAAVLGSTATGSAGTAGQAGEQPPHQRIQGADRYATSAAVSKSGFEGPQTVALLARGDDYPDALSSAGLAGALDAPILLTDRQVLPEVTRRALTELGVEKVIIVGGDTAVAPTLARVLDESYAIERISGSDRYATAAAVARALKQASGVGALEGRRTALIASGTNFPDALAAASLSFAQRLPVLLSAREHLPAETARALVELDIERAVLLGGPAAVADRVRADIAKLGIGTERIGGADRFATAVELARRTVKVAGRAGSVVVVRGDTFPDALSAGPLAGNALAPIVLSAGSQTLGDATEVWLRESCAWIATATVIGGPAAVSDDVVAAATRAGTCPSTNLLSDPQHGFESGVDGWSPQGNSTLQAGTVASTGSGSLRVNVDPSGSWPDDTLTARAGTVPGTNGVPITAGHTYRGWFDVTPAKDTAPSPVRCELRWYDPAGQIVSTHTSATMVDEVAGQWMTPTCEATAPSGAAYAGLRVFVAEADQGEVHYLDNAWLVDLKGSGSGPTPERPPSDAASPSPGGEWPDAGSTGVPSGVPLTASGSITVTEGGAIVDAKDVVGCINIAAHNVTVRRTRVTMTAGGAGCTYPIRVMSGYAGAVIEDVEIDGTSTVGVAICCEEFTVRRANIHHSMDGIRVNGNNLVEDSYIHSLVVREGSHNDGIQSTGGRNIIIRHNHIDNRNPQTSAILIAPSIRPLVNVTVENNLLRGGGYTLYFFDRSGTVRGNRFDRSHRYGAVHSDSYAGVWSDNAYLDKTRLNCPAC
;
A
#
# COMPACT_ATOMS: atom_id res chain seq x y z
N MET A 1 33.86 42.39 -28.19
CA MET A 1 33.27 41.38 -29.10
C MET A 1 34.00 40.09 -28.82
N ASP A 2 33.25 39.12 -28.29
CA ASP A 2 33.38 37.67 -28.40
C ASP A 2 34.77 37.02 -28.42
N ALA A 3 35.01 35.89 -27.78
CA ALA A 3 34.27 35.06 -26.84
C ALA A 3 35.33 34.01 -26.45
N ASP A 4 35.51 33.74 -25.16
CA ASP A 4 36.39 32.64 -24.75
C ASP A 4 35.70 31.82 -23.66
N ARG A 5 35.31 30.60 -24.02
CA ARG A 5 35.15 29.48 -23.09
C ARG A 5 36.45 28.69 -23.18
N PRO A 6 37.03 28.29 -22.04
CA PRO A 6 36.73 26.91 -21.62
C PRO A 6 36.64 26.68 -20.10
N THR A 7 35.84 25.66 -19.79
CA THR A 7 35.85 24.74 -18.64
C THR A 7 36.97 24.89 -17.60
N ARG A 8 36.60 24.87 -16.30
CA ARG A 8 37.49 24.33 -15.24
C ARG A 8 36.75 23.77 -14.02
N LEU A 9 36.87 22.46 -13.94
CA LEU A 9 36.78 21.53 -12.83
C LEU A 9 37.41 22.04 -11.51
N ARG A 10 36.73 21.73 -10.39
CA ARG A 10 37.20 21.50 -9.00
C ARG A 10 38.50 22.20 -8.54
N ARG A 11 38.40 23.06 -7.52
CA ARG A 11 39.43 23.26 -6.48
C ARG A 11 38.78 23.58 -5.12
N ARG A 12 38.67 22.57 -4.25
CA ARG A 12 38.74 22.78 -2.80
C ARG A 12 40.23 22.72 -2.42
N LEU A 13 40.75 23.76 -1.79
CA LEU A 13 42.05 23.73 -1.14
C LEU A 13 41.88 23.98 0.36
N ALA A 14 42.57 23.14 1.12
CA ALA A 14 42.55 23.01 2.56
C ALA A 14 43.17 24.21 3.29
N VAL A 15 42.74 24.42 4.54
CA VAL A 15 43.58 24.92 5.62
C VAL A 15 43.39 23.98 6.81
N THR A 16 44.47 23.31 7.19
CA THR A 16 44.63 22.50 8.40
C THR A 16 45.77 23.10 9.21
N ILE A 17 45.75 22.96 10.54
CA ILE A 17 46.86 22.84 11.53
C ILE A 17 46.40 23.49 12.86
N PHE A 18 46.52 22.95 14.09
CA PHE A 18 47.11 21.73 14.70
C PHE A 18 46.56 21.61 16.15
N ALA A 19 46.41 20.40 16.68
CA ALA A 19 46.99 20.01 18.00
C ALA A 19 46.90 18.49 18.19
N LEU A 20 48.03 17.93 18.61
CA LEU A 20 48.45 16.53 18.55
C LEU A 20 48.55 15.96 19.97
N ALA A 21 48.09 14.73 20.21
CA ALA A 21 48.70 13.82 21.20
C ALA A 21 48.36 12.36 20.86
N ALA A 22 49.41 11.56 20.73
CA ALA A 22 49.46 10.22 20.13
C ALA A 22 49.18 9.08 21.12
N VAL A 23 48.63 7.96 20.62
CA VAL A 23 49.15 6.60 20.90
C VAL A 23 49.00 5.74 19.64
N LEU A 24 50.07 5.00 19.34
CA LEU A 24 50.33 4.17 18.17
C LEU A 24 49.51 2.86 18.13
N GLY A 25 49.16 2.43 16.91
CA GLY A 25 49.39 1.04 16.49
C GLY A 25 48.17 0.17 16.19
N SER A 26 47.65 0.25 14.95
CA SER A 26 47.35 -0.94 14.13
C SER A 26 46.92 -0.50 12.73
N THR A 27 47.64 -0.93 11.71
CA THR A 27 47.28 -0.77 10.30
C THR A 27 46.06 -1.63 9.99
N ALA A 28 44.87 -1.01 9.92
CA ALA A 28 43.70 -1.61 9.30
C ALA A 28 43.54 -0.99 7.91
N THR A 29 43.70 -1.81 6.89
CA THR A 29 43.20 -1.55 5.53
C THR A 29 41.68 -1.31 5.63
N GLY A 30 41.25 -0.05 5.51
CA GLY A 30 39.84 0.29 5.41
C GLY A 30 39.31 -0.12 4.04
N SER A 31 38.66 -1.28 3.96
CA SER A 31 37.74 -1.57 2.88
C SER A 31 36.53 -0.64 3.00
N ALA A 32 36.06 -0.13 1.86
CA ALA A 32 34.75 0.50 1.79
C ALA A 32 33.69 -0.59 2.03
N GLY A 33 33.10 -0.58 3.21
CA GLY A 33 31.96 -1.42 3.55
C GLY A 33 31.10 -0.69 4.57
N THR A 34 29.89 -0.29 4.17
CA THR A 34 28.85 0.10 5.12
C THR A 34 27.67 -0.84 4.90
N ALA A 35 27.73 -1.97 5.61
CA ALA A 35 26.59 -2.80 5.90
C ALA A 35 25.54 -1.95 6.65
N GLY A 36 24.26 -2.10 6.28
CA GLY A 36 23.17 -1.66 7.14
C GLY A 36 23.30 -2.38 8.49
N GLN A 37 23.29 -1.62 9.58
CA GLN A 37 23.32 -2.17 10.93
C GLN A 37 22.02 -2.96 11.14
N ALA A 38 22.15 -4.28 11.18
CA ALA A 38 21.06 -5.21 11.24
C ALA A 38 20.53 -5.25 12.70
N GLY A 39 19.22 -5.02 12.91
CA GLY A 39 18.57 -5.03 14.23
C GLY A 39 18.49 -3.69 14.99
N GLU A 40 19.00 -2.58 14.45
CA GLU A 40 18.88 -1.26 15.07
C GLU A 40 17.67 -0.49 14.50
N GLN A 41 16.87 0.12 15.37
CA GLN A 41 15.71 0.93 14.94
C GLN A 41 16.20 2.15 14.16
N PRO A 42 15.63 2.47 12.98
CA PRO A 42 16.01 3.66 12.27
C PRO A 42 15.69 4.89 13.14
N PRO A 43 16.68 5.76 13.44
CA PRO A 43 16.40 6.99 14.18
C PRO A 43 15.37 7.83 13.42
N HIS A 44 14.46 8.44 14.15
CA HIS A 44 13.43 9.30 13.59
C HIS A 44 13.48 10.72 14.14
N GLN A 45 13.12 11.70 13.30
CA GLN A 45 12.93 13.09 13.67
C GLN A 45 11.48 13.49 13.47
N ARG A 46 10.88 14.16 14.47
CA ARG A 46 9.57 14.80 14.32
C ARG A 46 9.75 16.29 14.05
N ILE A 47 9.15 16.78 12.96
CA ILE A 47 9.09 18.20 12.63
C ILE A 47 7.63 18.65 12.76
N GLN A 48 7.38 19.60 13.64
CA GLN A 48 6.03 20.03 14.02
C GLN A 48 6.00 21.49 14.46
N GLY A 49 4.82 22.10 14.40
CA GLY A 49 4.50 23.37 15.05
C GLY A 49 3.14 23.33 15.73
N ALA A 50 2.76 24.45 16.36
CA ALA A 50 1.47 24.58 17.05
C ALA A 50 0.27 24.53 16.08
N ASP A 51 0.49 24.88 14.81
CA ASP A 51 -0.47 24.83 13.73
C ASP A 51 0.25 24.55 12.40
N ARG A 52 -0.52 24.50 11.31
CA ARG A 52 -0.01 24.25 9.95
C ARG A 52 1.06 25.25 9.48
N TYR A 53 0.97 26.51 9.93
CA TYR A 53 1.90 27.57 9.52
C TYR A 53 3.22 27.41 10.28
N ALA A 54 3.15 27.08 11.56
CA ALA A 54 4.31 26.76 12.38
C ALA A 54 4.98 25.45 11.93
N THR A 55 4.20 24.40 11.58
CA THR A 55 4.75 23.18 10.98
C THR A 55 5.44 23.49 9.67
N SER A 56 4.80 24.27 8.78
CA SER A 56 5.41 24.69 7.52
C SER A 56 6.71 25.45 7.72
N ALA A 57 6.73 26.44 8.62
CA ALA A 57 7.95 27.17 8.97
C ALA A 57 9.06 26.23 9.48
N ALA A 58 8.73 25.26 10.34
CA ALA A 58 9.71 24.30 10.86
C ALA A 58 10.25 23.36 9.77
N VAL A 59 9.39 22.88 8.88
CA VAL A 59 9.77 22.04 7.72
C VAL A 59 10.67 22.81 6.77
N SER A 60 10.32 24.05 6.41
CA SER A 60 11.14 24.89 5.53
C SER A 60 12.52 25.17 6.11
N LYS A 61 12.64 25.39 7.43
CA LYS A 61 13.94 25.61 8.08
C LYS A 61 14.78 24.35 8.22
N SER A 62 14.14 23.19 8.31
CA SER A 62 14.84 21.91 8.44
C SER A 62 15.28 21.34 7.09
N GLY A 63 14.58 21.71 6.01
CA GLY A 63 14.83 21.16 4.68
C GLY A 63 16.00 21.78 3.93
N PHE A 64 16.54 22.91 4.39
CA PHE A 64 17.51 23.71 3.63
C PHE A 64 18.74 24.09 4.46
N GLU A 65 19.93 23.91 3.89
CA GLU A 65 21.19 24.33 4.49
C GLU A 65 21.58 25.74 3.98
N GLY A 66 21.62 26.72 4.90
CA GLY A 66 22.01 28.09 4.57
C GLY A 66 20.90 28.96 3.96
N PRO A 67 21.22 30.23 3.62
CA PRO A 67 20.23 31.20 3.17
C PRO A 67 19.54 30.81 1.85
N GLN A 68 18.22 30.97 1.81
CA GLN A 68 17.32 30.73 0.68
C GLN A 68 16.82 32.07 0.15
N THR A 69 17.44 32.58 -0.92
CA THR A 69 17.10 33.91 -1.47
C THR A 69 15.68 34.01 -2.05
N VAL A 70 15.06 32.88 -2.39
CA VAL A 70 13.70 32.80 -2.93
C VAL A 70 12.86 31.88 -2.07
N ALA A 71 11.61 32.25 -1.77
CA ALA A 71 10.61 31.35 -1.18
C ALA A 71 9.29 31.41 -1.95
N LEU A 72 8.62 30.27 -2.07
CA LEU A 72 7.26 30.20 -2.56
C LEU A 72 6.29 30.36 -1.38
N LEU A 73 5.26 31.17 -1.54
CA LEU A 73 4.24 31.43 -0.53
C LEU A 73 2.86 31.07 -1.07
N ALA A 74 2.19 30.14 -0.39
CA ALA A 74 0.85 29.69 -0.76
C ALA A 74 -0.09 29.68 0.45
N ARG A 75 -1.40 29.65 0.21
CA ARG A 75 -2.39 29.59 1.29
C ARG A 75 -2.39 28.22 1.99
N GLY A 76 -2.49 28.19 3.31
CA GLY A 76 -2.40 26.95 4.10
C GLY A 76 -3.72 26.20 4.36
N ASP A 77 -4.87 26.80 4.05
CA ASP A 77 -6.20 26.18 4.22
C ASP A 77 -6.81 25.67 2.90
N ASP A 78 -6.10 25.83 1.79
CA ASP A 78 -6.48 25.34 0.46
C ASP A 78 -5.24 24.82 -0.29
N TYR A 79 -5.29 23.57 -0.72
CA TYR A 79 -4.12 22.80 -1.15
C TYR A 79 -3.62 23.01 -2.59
N PRO A 80 -4.45 23.31 -3.63
CA PRO A 80 -4.03 23.14 -5.03
C PRO A 80 -2.79 23.95 -5.43
N ASP A 81 -2.68 25.17 -4.91
CA ASP A 81 -1.60 26.10 -5.25
C ASP A 81 -0.26 25.66 -4.65
N ALA A 82 -0.25 25.28 -3.37
CA ALA A 82 0.93 24.72 -2.72
C ALA A 82 1.35 23.38 -3.36
N LEU A 83 0.36 22.51 -3.64
CA LEU A 83 0.59 21.17 -4.18
C LEU A 83 1.22 21.19 -5.58
N SER A 84 0.77 22.11 -6.44
CA SER A 84 1.33 22.27 -7.79
C SER A 84 2.71 22.94 -7.83
N SER A 85 3.15 23.51 -6.71
CA SER A 85 4.39 24.29 -6.61
C SER A 85 5.66 23.46 -6.41
N ALA A 86 5.56 22.16 -6.10
CA ALA A 86 6.71 21.32 -5.74
C ALA A 86 7.82 21.32 -6.82
N GLY A 87 7.46 21.21 -8.10
CA GLY A 87 8.43 21.21 -9.20
C GLY A 87 9.11 22.57 -9.40
N LEU A 88 8.36 23.68 -9.25
CA LEU A 88 8.93 25.03 -9.33
C LEU A 88 9.85 25.31 -8.14
N ALA A 89 9.46 24.88 -6.95
CA ALA A 89 10.31 24.93 -5.76
C ALA A 89 11.64 24.19 -6.00
N GLY A 90 11.61 23.01 -6.63
CA GLY A 90 12.83 22.26 -6.97
C GLY A 90 13.66 22.89 -8.10
N ALA A 91 13.02 23.60 -9.03
CA ALA A 91 13.71 24.35 -10.07
C ALA A 91 14.46 25.57 -9.52
N LEU A 92 13.94 26.17 -8.45
CA LEU A 92 14.50 27.34 -7.79
C LEU A 92 15.36 27.01 -6.56
N ASP A 93 15.40 25.73 -6.15
CA ASP A 93 15.96 25.29 -4.88
C ASP A 93 15.40 26.13 -3.71
N ALA A 94 14.07 26.17 -3.59
CA ALA A 94 13.37 27.11 -2.72
C ALA A 94 12.34 26.41 -1.80
N PRO A 95 12.16 26.88 -0.56
CA PRO A 95 11.13 26.38 0.33
C PRO A 95 9.73 26.81 -0.11
N ILE A 96 8.73 26.00 0.28
CA ILE A 96 7.31 26.37 0.23
C ILE A 96 6.87 26.70 1.66
N LEU A 97 6.43 27.93 1.87
CA LEU A 97 5.88 28.44 3.13
C LEU A 97 4.38 28.67 3.00
N LEU A 98 3.66 28.50 4.11
CA LEU A 98 2.20 28.69 4.16
C LEU A 98 1.82 30.00 4.83
N THR A 99 0.75 30.63 4.34
CA THR A 99 0.13 31.83 4.92
C THR A 99 -1.38 31.69 5.04
N ASP A 100 -1.98 32.51 5.90
CA ASP A 100 -3.41 32.81 5.80
C ASP A 100 -3.66 33.73 4.59
N ARG A 101 -4.91 33.78 4.11
CA ARG A 101 -5.32 34.61 2.97
C ARG A 101 -5.00 36.09 3.15
N GLN A 102 -5.20 36.65 4.34
CA GLN A 102 -5.14 38.09 4.59
C GLN A 102 -3.99 38.52 5.49
N VAL A 103 -3.54 37.63 6.36
CA VAL A 103 -2.52 37.93 7.37
C VAL A 103 -1.33 37.01 7.20
N LEU A 104 -0.11 37.55 7.22
CA LEU A 104 1.09 36.74 7.32
C LEU A 104 1.24 36.27 8.76
N PRO A 105 1.16 34.95 9.05
CA PRO A 105 1.42 34.46 10.39
C PRO A 105 2.84 34.85 10.82
N GLU A 106 3.00 35.24 12.08
CA GLU A 106 4.30 35.69 12.60
C GLU A 106 5.38 34.61 12.48
N VAL A 107 5.00 33.35 12.63
CA VAL A 107 5.90 32.20 12.41
C VAL A 107 6.41 32.11 10.97
N THR A 108 5.55 32.44 9.99
CA THR A 108 5.92 32.50 8.57
C THR A 108 6.83 33.69 8.28
N ARG A 109 6.51 34.87 8.86
CA ARG A 109 7.37 36.07 8.76
C ARG A 109 8.79 35.78 9.26
N ARG A 110 8.90 35.21 10.47
CA ARG A 110 10.21 34.84 11.04
C ARG A 110 10.94 33.82 10.18
N ALA A 111 10.25 32.83 9.64
CA ALA A 111 10.87 31.85 8.75
C ALA A 111 11.45 32.52 7.50
N LEU A 112 10.73 33.44 6.86
CA LEU A 112 11.25 34.20 5.71
C LEU A 112 12.52 34.97 6.07
N THR A 113 12.56 35.63 7.24
CA THR A 113 13.74 36.36 7.72
C THR A 113 14.91 35.43 8.07
N GLU A 114 14.66 34.36 8.83
CA GLU A 114 15.68 33.40 9.27
C GLU A 114 16.29 32.63 8.09
N LEU A 115 15.48 32.34 7.06
CA LEU A 115 15.93 31.75 5.81
C LEU A 115 16.66 32.76 4.92
N GLY A 116 16.70 34.06 5.24
CA GLY A 116 17.37 35.08 4.42
C GLY A 116 16.70 35.29 3.06
N VAL A 117 15.37 35.20 3.00
CA VAL A 117 14.60 35.39 1.77
C VAL A 117 14.68 36.85 1.30
N GLU A 118 14.96 37.03 0.01
CA GLU A 118 14.96 38.34 -0.66
C GLU A 118 13.77 38.49 -1.62
N LYS A 119 13.32 37.37 -2.21
CA LYS A 119 12.19 37.31 -3.14
C LYS A 119 11.12 36.33 -2.67
N VAL A 120 9.87 36.77 -2.65
CA VAL A 120 8.71 35.92 -2.38
C VAL A 120 7.90 35.74 -3.66
N ILE A 121 7.72 34.48 -4.08
CA ILE A 121 6.82 34.10 -5.17
C ILE A 121 5.50 33.66 -4.56
N ILE A 122 4.49 34.51 -4.66
CA ILE A 122 3.12 34.20 -4.25
C ILE A 122 2.49 33.28 -5.29
N VAL A 123 2.05 32.09 -4.88
CA VAL A 123 1.33 31.17 -5.76
C VAL A 123 -0.15 31.18 -5.41
N GLY A 124 -0.97 31.50 -6.40
CA GLY A 124 -2.41 31.69 -6.26
C GLY A 124 -2.85 33.13 -6.53
N GLY A 125 -4.11 33.28 -6.96
CA GLY A 125 -4.70 34.58 -7.26
C GLY A 125 -5.06 35.41 -6.01
N ASP A 126 -5.69 36.55 -6.23
CA ASP A 126 -6.09 37.49 -5.17
C ASP A 126 -7.08 36.90 -4.15
N THR A 127 -7.81 35.85 -4.55
CA THR A 127 -8.73 35.11 -3.67
C THR A 127 -7.99 34.14 -2.74
N ALA A 128 -6.79 33.67 -3.13
CA ALA A 128 -5.92 32.82 -2.33
C ALA A 128 -5.03 33.65 -1.40
N VAL A 129 -4.34 34.66 -1.93
CA VAL A 129 -3.50 35.57 -1.13
C VAL A 129 -3.87 37.00 -1.48
N ALA A 130 -4.47 37.72 -0.53
CA ALA A 130 -5.07 39.02 -0.76
C ALA A 130 -4.04 40.07 -1.24
N PRO A 131 -4.42 41.02 -2.11
CA PRO A 131 -3.55 42.11 -2.53
C PRO A 131 -3.04 42.99 -1.38
N THR A 132 -3.78 43.05 -0.26
CA THR A 132 -3.33 43.75 0.95
C THR A 132 -2.13 43.06 1.58
N LEU A 133 -2.14 41.73 1.66
CA LEU A 133 -1.02 40.95 2.16
C LEU A 133 0.19 41.03 1.22
N ALA A 134 -0.03 40.95 -0.10
CA ALA A 134 1.04 41.12 -1.08
C ALA A 134 1.76 42.48 -0.94
N ARG A 135 1.01 43.57 -0.72
CA ARG A 135 1.59 44.90 -0.47
C ARG A 135 2.41 44.96 0.81
N VAL A 136 1.97 44.29 1.88
CA VAL A 136 2.74 44.19 3.14
C VAL A 136 4.06 43.44 2.93
N LEU A 137 4.07 42.40 2.09
CA LEU A 137 5.30 41.66 1.77
C LEU A 137 6.26 42.49 0.91
N ASP A 138 5.74 43.30 -0.01
CA ASP A 138 6.53 44.15 -0.94
C ASP A 138 7.34 45.24 -0.23
N GLU A 139 7.02 45.55 1.04
CA GLU A 139 7.82 46.44 1.88
C GLU A 139 9.18 45.84 2.27
N SER A 140 9.33 44.51 2.22
CA SER A 140 10.51 43.79 2.71
C SER A 140 11.12 42.79 1.72
N TYR A 141 10.38 42.37 0.70
CA TYR A 141 10.79 41.35 -0.26
C TYR A 141 10.40 41.76 -1.68
N ALA A 142 11.18 41.34 -2.68
CA ALA A 142 10.74 41.42 -4.07
C ALA A 142 9.57 40.45 -4.29
N ILE A 143 8.43 40.93 -4.80
CA ILE A 143 7.23 40.10 -5.00
C ILE A 143 7.03 39.74 -6.46
N GLU A 144 6.81 38.44 -6.70
CA GLU A 144 6.24 37.92 -7.93
C GLU A 144 4.96 37.16 -7.59
N ARG A 145 3.93 37.25 -8.43
CA ARG A 145 2.72 36.44 -8.29
C ARG A 145 2.55 35.54 -9.51
N ILE A 146 2.37 34.25 -9.25
CA ILE A 146 2.01 33.25 -10.25
C ILE A 146 0.57 32.81 -9.97
N SER A 147 -0.33 33.09 -10.90
CA SER A 147 -1.75 32.78 -10.76
C SER A 147 -2.43 32.61 -12.10
N GLY A 148 -3.53 31.86 -12.11
CA GLY A 148 -4.49 31.80 -13.22
C GLY A 148 -5.92 32.07 -12.74
N SER A 149 -6.88 31.95 -13.66
CA SER A 149 -8.31 32.16 -13.37
C SER A 149 -8.90 31.12 -12.42
N ASP A 150 -8.30 29.95 -12.34
CA ASP A 150 -8.67 28.85 -11.45
C ASP A 150 -7.42 28.01 -11.07
N ARG A 151 -7.63 26.91 -10.36
CA ARG A 151 -6.57 25.99 -9.92
C ARG A 151 -5.82 25.33 -11.08
N TYR A 152 -6.49 25.07 -12.21
CA TYR A 152 -5.89 24.43 -13.37
C TYR A 152 -5.00 25.42 -14.12
N ALA A 153 -5.50 26.65 -14.31
CA ALA A 153 -4.75 27.74 -14.91
C ALA A 153 -3.55 28.16 -14.03
N THR A 154 -3.70 28.15 -12.70
CA THR A 154 -2.60 28.42 -11.76
C THR A 154 -1.52 27.33 -11.85
N ALA A 155 -1.89 26.05 -11.82
CA ALA A 155 -0.93 24.95 -12.00
C ALA A 155 -0.21 25.02 -13.36
N ALA A 156 -0.92 25.37 -14.43
CA ALA A 156 -0.31 25.62 -15.75
C ALA A 156 0.68 26.80 -15.72
N ALA A 157 0.36 27.90 -15.04
CA ALA A 157 1.26 29.04 -14.88
C ALA A 157 2.52 28.68 -14.08
N VAL A 158 2.37 27.92 -12.99
CA VAL A 158 3.50 27.40 -12.20
C VAL A 158 4.40 26.50 -13.04
N ALA A 159 3.82 25.62 -13.85
CA ALA A 159 4.59 24.74 -14.73
C ALA A 159 5.37 25.51 -15.82
N ARG A 160 4.81 26.59 -16.35
CA ARG A 160 5.53 27.49 -17.28
C ARG A 160 6.69 28.21 -16.60
N ALA A 161 6.47 28.71 -15.38
CA ALA A 161 7.53 29.33 -14.59
C ALA A 161 8.67 28.34 -14.28
N LEU A 162 8.34 27.07 -14.00
CA LEU A 162 9.32 26.00 -13.83
C LEU A 162 10.16 25.84 -15.11
N LYS A 163 9.52 25.72 -16.29
CA LYS A 163 10.24 25.62 -17.57
C LYS A 163 11.15 26.82 -17.81
N GLN A 164 10.73 28.02 -17.45
CA GLN A 164 11.56 29.23 -17.58
C GLN A 164 12.75 29.23 -16.62
N ALA A 165 12.57 28.75 -15.39
CA ALA A 165 13.61 28.73 -14.37
C ALA A 165 14.71 27.71 -14.66
N SER A 166 14.36 26.48 -15.07
CA SER A 166 15.33 25.39 -15.20
C SER A 166 15.15 24.48 -16.41
N GLY A 167 14.13 24.69 -17.23
CA GLY A 167 13.61 23.67 -18.13
C GLY A 167 12.83 22.58 -17.38
N VAL A 168 12.14 21.72 -18.13
CA VAL A 168 11.33 20.62 -17.59
C VAL A 168 12.19 19.38 -17.38
N GLY A 169 12.08 18.79 -16.20
CA GLY A 169 12.75 17.54 -15.88
C GLY A 169 12.26 16.33 -16.68
N ALA A 170 13.04 15.25 -16.58
CA ALA A 170 12.77 14.02 -17.30
C ALA A 170 12.87 12.81 -16.38
N LEU A 171 11.99 11.83 -16.61
CA LEU A 171 12.15 10.49 -16.08
C LEU A 171 12.55 9.58 -17.24
N GLU A 172 13.54 8.71 -17.05
CA GLU A 172 14.04 7.77 -18.08
C GLU A 172 14.29 8.45 -19.44
N GLY A 173 14.87 9.66 -19.40
CA GLY A 173 15.19 10.44 -20.61
C GLY A 173 14.00 11.13 -21.30
N ARG A 174 12.77 10.99 -20.78
CA ARG A 174 11.57 11.61 -21.35
C ARG A 174 11.06 12.78 -20.53
N ARG A 175 10.85 13.95 -21.14
CA ARG A 175 10.28 15.12 -20.46
C ARG A 175 8.90 14.76 -19.89
N THR A 176 8.78 14.84 -18.58
CA THR A 176 7.65 14.22 -17.86
C THR A 176 6.87 15.26 -17.05
N ALA A 177 5.54 15.22 -17.14
CA ALA A 177 4.63 15.94 -16.25
C ALA A 177 3.84 14.96 -15.38
N LEU A 178 3.55 15.37 -14.15
CA LEU A 178 2.68 14.64 -13.23
C LEU A 178 1.27 15.23 -13.34
N ILE A 179 0.26 14.38 -13.55
CA ILE A 179 -1.14 14.78 -13.70
C ILE A 179 -1.91 14.30 -12.47
N ALA A 180 -2.33 15.25 -11.64
CA ALA A 180 -3.04 15.00 -10.41
C ALA A 180 -4.50 15.45 -10.48
N SER A 181 -5.35 14.91 -9.61
CA SER A 181 -6.70 15.40 -9.45
C SER A 181 -6.69 16.84 -8.93
N GLY A 182 -7.41 17.74 -9.60
CA GLY A 182 -7.66 19.10 -9.11
C GLY A 182 -8.72 19.15 -8.00
N THR A 183 -9.40 18.04 -7.71
CA THR A 183 -10.49 17.97 -6.74
C THR A 183 -10.18 17.06 -5.54
N ASN A 184 -9.00 16.42 -5.54
CA ASN A 184 -8.51 15.57 -4.45
C ASN A 184 -6.98 15.70 -4.33
N PHE A 185 -6.43 15.60 -3.12
CA PHE A 185 -5.03 15.94 -2.83
C PHE A 185 -4.04 14.77 -2.59
N PRO A 186 -4.42 13.59 -2.04
CA PRO A 186 -3.44 12.67 -1.46
C PRO A 186 -2.40 12.10 -2.43
N ASP A 187 -2.81 11.83 -3.67
CA ASP A 187 -1.92 11.19 -4.66
C ASP A 187 -0.81 12.15 -5.11
N ALA A 188 -1.14 13.44 -5.28
CA ALA A 188 -0.13 14.45 -5.60
C ALA A 188 0.79 14.78 -4.42
N LEU A 189 0.31 14.60 -3.19
CA LEU A 189 1.10 14.86 -2.00
C LEU A 189 2.31 13.91 -1.93
N ALA A 190 2.08 12.62 -2.17
CA ALA A 190 3.15 11.62 -2.19
C ALA A 190 4.14 11.81 -3.35
N ALA A 191 3.72 12.47 -4.43
CA ALA A 191 4.57 12.76 -5.59
C ALA A 191 5.43 14.02 -5.44
N ALA A 192 5.24 14.81 -4.37
CA ALA A 192 5.87 16.11 -4.21
C ALA A 192 7.40 16.02 -4.11
N SER A 193 7.96 14.98 -3.46
CA SER A 193 9.41 14.79 -3.37
C SER A 193 10.04 14.50 -4.73
N LEU A 194 9.42 13.60 -5.51
CA LEU A 194 9.84 13.29 -6.87
C LEU A 194 9.71 14.51 -7.79
N SER A 195 8.61 15.28 -7.67
CA SER A 195 8.39 16.50 -8.43
C SER A 195 9.47 17.55 -8.17
N PHE A 196 9.81 17.79 -6.90
CA PHE A 196 10.86 18.72 -6.51
C PHE A 196 12.21 18.25 -7.04
N ALA A 197 12.63 17.03 -6.69
CA ALA A 197 13.98 16.55 -6.95
C ALA A 197 14.29 16.38 -8.45
N GLN A 198 13.28 15.99 -9.23
CA GLN A 198 13.40 15.81 -10.68
C GLN A 198 12.88 17.00 -11.47
N ARG A 199 12.43 18.10 -10.83
CA ARG A 199 11.88 19.30 -11.49
C ARG A 199 10.75 18.96 -12.46
N LEU A 200 9.83 18.09 -12.02
CA LEU A 200 8.68 17.67 -12.82
C LEU A 200 7.49 18.60 -12.52
N PRO A 201 6.87 19.23 -13.53
CA PRO A 201 5.67 20.02 -13.30
C PRO A 201 4.51 19.14 -12.82
N VAL A 202 3.78 19.62 -11.82
CA VAL A 202 2.51 19.04 -11.37
C VAL A 202 1.38 19.85 -12.01
N LEU A 203 0.67 19.22 -12.94
CA LEU A 203 -0.51 19.77 -13.58
C LEU A 203 -1.77 19.12 -13.02
N LEU A 204 -2.88 19.86 -13.02
CA LEU A 204 -4.14 19.40 -12.46
C LEU A 204 -5.13 19.01 -13.57
N SER A 205 -5.90 17.96 -13.34
CA SER A 205 -7.02 17.56 -14.19
C SER A 205 -8.33 17.62 -13.41
N ALA A 206 -9.44 17.87 -14.09
CA ALA A 206 -10.73 17.51 -13.55
C ALA A 206 -10.90 15.99 -13.67
N ARG A 207 -11.76 15.39 -12.82
CA ARG A 207 -11.91 13.93 -12.75
C ARG A 207 -12.11 13.26 -14.12
N GLU A 208 -13.03 13.78 -14.92
CA GLU A 208 -13.52 13.12 -16.15
C GLU A 208 -13.06 13.77 -17.47
N HIS A 209 -12.29 14.86 -17.42
CA HIS A 209 -11.81 15.55 -18.63
C HIS A 209 -10.55 16.36 -18.35
N LEU A 210 -9.71 16.53 -19.38
CA LEU A 210 -8.52 17.37 -19.30
C LEU A 210 -8.90 18.85 -19.52
N PRO A 211 -8.68 19.75 -18.54
CA PRO A 211 -8.94 21.18 -18.72
C PRO A 211 -8.08 21.76 -19.86
N ALA A 212 -8.63 22.74 -20.58
CA ALA A 212 -7.95 23.35 -21.73
C ALA A 212 -6.59 23.96 -21.37
N GLU A 213 -6.47 24.59 -20.19
CA GLU A 213 -5.21 25.16 -19.72
C GLU A 213 -4.16 24.09 -19.45
N THR A 214 -4.56 22.93 -18.91
CA THR A 214 -3.67 21.79 -18.70
C THR A 214 -3.21 21.18 -20.03
N ALA A 215 -4.13 21.04 -20.99
CA ALA A 215 -3.81 20.55 -22.34
C ALA A 215 -2.81 21.47 -23.05
N ARG A 216 -3.02 22.80 -22.99
CA ARG A 216 -2.09 23.79 -23.55
C ARG A 216 -0.72 23.73 -22.88
N ALA A 217 -0.69 23.68 -21.55
CA ALA A 217 0.56 23.58 -20.81
C ALA A 217 1.36 22.34 -21.20
N LEU A 218 0.73 21.18 -21.36
CA LEU A 218 1.41 19.95 -21.79
C LEU A 218 2.14 20.11 -23.13
N VAL A 219 1.51 20.80 -24.10
CA VAL A 219 2.10 21.08 -25.41
C VAL A 219 3.20 22.13 -25.30
N GLU A 220 2.94 23.27 -24.65
CA GLU A 220 3.90 24.37 -24.50
C GLU A 220 5.16 23.98 -23.73
N LEU A 221 5.06 22.99 -22.84
CA LEU A 221 6.15 22.46 -22.05
C LEU A 221 6.94 21.36 -22.78
N ASP A 222 6.54 20.99 -24.01
CA ASP A 222 7.12 19.91 -24.81
C ASP A 222 7.12 18.56 -24.07
N ILE A 223 6.04 18.25 -23.34
CA ILE A 223 5.93 17.02 -22.54
C ILE A 223 5.82 15.80 -23.44
N GLU A 224 6.65 14.79 -23.17
CA GLU A 224 6.69 13.53 -23.92
C GLU A 224 5.96 12.41 -23.17
N ARG A 225 5.86 12.53 -21.84
CA ARG A 225 5.16 11.59 -20.97
C ARG A 225 4.36 12.32 -19.88
N ALA A 226 3.10 11.93 -19.73
CA ALA A 226 2.25 12.34 -18.63
C ALA A 226 2.02 11.15 -17.68
N VAL A 227 2.39 11.31 -16.40
CA VAL A 227 2.15 10.31 -15.35
C VAL A 227 0.88 10.70 -14.60
N LEU A 228 -0.19 9.93 -14.78
CA LEU A 228 -1.46 10.07 -14.07
C LEU A 228 -1.31 9.54 -12.65
N LEU A 229 -1.56 10.38 -11.66
CA LEU A 229 -1.49 10.05 -10.24
C LEU A 229 -2.85 9.57 -9.73
N GLY A 230 -2.87 8.37 -9.13
CA GLY A 230 -4.06 7.72 -8.61
C GLY A 230 -4.81 6.86 -9.62
N GLY A 231 -5.78 6.11 -9.11
CA GLY A 231 -6.66 5.26 -9.92
C GLY A 231 -7.68 6.05 -10.75
N PRO A 232 -8.50 5.37 -11.59
CA PRO A 232 -9.52 6.00 -12.42
C PRO A 232 -10.57 6.84 -11.66
N ALA A 233 -10.79 6.55 -10.38
CA ALA A 233 -11.68 7.34 -9.53
C ALA A 233 -11.13 8.75 -9.22
N ALA A 234 -9.81 8.93 -9.22
CA ALA A 234 -9.15 10.22 -9.01
C ALA A 234 -8.94 10.97 -10.34
N VAL A 235 -8.46 10.24 -11.36
CA VAL A 235 -8.23 10.74 -12.72
C VAL A 235 -8.68 9.68 -13.72
N ALA A 236 -9.85 9.89 -14.33
CA ALA A 236 -10.50 8.91 -15.19
C ALA A 236 -9.73 8.65 -16.49
N ASP A 237 -9.99 7.51 -17.12
CA ASP A 237 -9.34 7.14 -18.38
C ASP A 237 -9.71 8.07 -19.56
N ARG A 238 -10.79 8.85 -19.43
CA ARG A 238 -11.09 9.94 -20.37
C ARG A 238 -9.99 11.00 -20.41
N VAL A 239 -9.39 11.33 -19.26
CA VAL A 239 -8.26 12.25 -19.19
C VAL A 239 -7.05 11.67 -19.92
N ARG A 240 -6.79 10.36 -19.75
CA ARG A 240 -5.75 9.63 -20.49
C ARG A 240 -5.97 9.74 -22.00
N ALA A 241 -7.21 9.52 -22.45
CA ALA A 241 -7.57 9.63 -23.87
C ALA A 241 -7.42 11.07 -24.40
N ASP A 242 -7.74 12.09 -23.60
CA ASP A 242 -7.53 13.49 -23.97
C ASP A 242 -6.05 13.84 -24.13
N ILE A 243 -5.18 13.35 -23.24
CA ILE A 243 -3.72 13.52 -23.37
C ILE A 243 -3.18 12.79 -24.59
N ALA A 244 -3.66 11.57 -24.88
CA ALA A 244 -3.22 10.81 -26.04
C ALA A 244 -3.53 11.53 -27.37
N LYS A 245 -4.64 12.28 -27.46
CA LYS A 245 -4.96 13.11 -28.64
C LYS A 245 -3.94 14.22 -28.89
N LEU A 246 -3.15 14.61 -27.88
CA LEU A 246 -2.07 15.58 -27.99
C LEU A 246 -0.75 14.94 -28.49
N GLY A 247 -0.72 13.63 -28.74
CA GLY A 247 0.48 12.90 -29.12
C GLY A 247 1.42 12.57 -27.96
N ILE A 248 0.94 12.66 -26.71
CA ILE A 248 1.75 12.49 -25.50
C ILE A 248 1.53 11.10 -24.91
N GLY A 249 2.62 10.41 -24.55
CA GLY A 249 2.54 9.11 -23.89
C GLY A 249 1.97 9.22 -22.48
N THR A 250 1.20 8.24 -22.03
CA THR A 250 0.62 8.22 -20.68
C THR A 250 1.08 7.00 -19.89
N GLU A 251 1.33 7.21 -18.61
CA GLU A 251 1.61 6.19 -17.59
C GLU A 251 0.68 6.46 -16.40
N ARG A 252 0.28 5.44 -15.64
CA ARG A 252 -0.51 5.61 -14.42
C ARG A 252 0.27 5.03 -13.25
N ILE A 253 0.38 5.81 -12.18
CA ILE A 253 0.86 5.35 -10.87
C ILE A 253 -0.30 5.53 -9.90
N GLY A 254 -0.94 4.44 -9.52
CA GLY A 254 -2.10 4.47 -8.62
C GLY A 254 -2.32 3.11 -7.97
N GLY A 255 -2.66 3.14 -6.69
CA GLY A 255 -3.09 1.97 -5.94
C GLY A 255 -4.60 1.97 -5.70
N ALA A 256 -5.06 0.98 -4.94
CA ALA A 256 -6.46 0.84 -4.56
C ALA A 256 -7.01 2.01 -3.74
N ASP A 257 -6.15 2.65 -2.96
CA ASP A 257 -6.44 3.82 -2.17
C ASP A 257 -5.23 4.75 -2.16
N ARG A 258 -5.37 5.88 -1.47
CA ARG A 258 -4.32 6.90 -1.36
C ARG A 258 -3.02 6.39 -0.74
N PHE A 259 -3.08 5.41 0.15
CA PHE A 259 -1.91 4.88 0.86
C PHE A 259 -1.14 3.96 -0.07
N ALA A 260 -1.84 3.09 -0.80
CA ALA A 260 -1.26 2.27 -1.86
C ALA A 260 -0.66 3.13 -2.99
N THR A 261 -1.35 4.19 -3.44
CA THR A 261 -0.78 5.13 -4.43
C THR A 261 0.52 5.76 -3.92
N ALA A 262 0.56 6.17 -2.64
CA ALA A 262 1.76 6.74 -2.04
C ALA A 262 2.93 5.74 -2.00
N VAL A 263 2.66 4.46 -1.72
CA VAL A 263 3.65 3.38 -1.78
C VAL A 263 4.21 3.20 -3.19
N GLU A 264 3.37 3.22 -4.23
CA GLU A 264 3.85 3.10 -5.61
C GLU A 264 4.72 4.30 -6.04
N LEU A 265 4.35 5.51 -5.59
CA LEU A 265 5.18 6.70 -5.76
C LEU A 265 6.49 6.63 -4.96
N ALA A 266 6.44 6.03 -3.77
CA ALA A 266 7.63 5.79 -2.95
C ALA A 266 8.59 4.82 -3.65
N ARG A 267 8.10 3.69 -4.19
CA ARG A 267 8.89 2.77 -5.02
C ARG A 267 9.51 3.48 -6.22
N ARG A 268 8.74 4.31 -6.92
CA ARG A 268 9.23 5.12 -8.04
C ARG A 268 10.36 6.06 -7.62
N THR A 269 10.20 6.73 -6.49
CA THR A 269 11.20 7.65 -5.93
C THR A 269 12.50 6.93 -5.59
N VAL A 270 12.42 5.77 -4.94
CA VAL A 270 13.57 4.93 -4.59
C VAL A 270 14.31 4.46 -5.85
N LYS A 271 13.58 4.02 -6.88
CA LYS A 271 14.16 3.62 -8.18
C LYS A 271 14.95 4.77 -8.81
N VAL A 272 14.44 6.00 -8.73
CA VAL A 272 15.12 7.19 -9.26
C VAL A 272 16.34 7.56 -8.40
N ALA A 273 16.27 7.36 -7.08
CA ALA A 273 17.38 7.61 -6.17
C ALA A 273 18.54 6.61 -6.29
N GLY A 274 18.28 5.40 -6.83
CA GLY A 274 19.23 4.27 -6.81
C GLY A 274 19.38 3.62 -5.43
N ARG A 275 19.19 4.39 -4.36
CA ARG A 275 18.94 3.95 -2.97
C ARG A 275 18.50 5.17 -2.17
N ALA A 276 17.36 5.12 -1.47
CA ALA A 276 16.99 6.17 -0.52
C ALA A 276 17.61 5.86 0.85
N GLY A 277 18.11 6.87 1.56
CA GLY A 277 18.63 6.73 2.94
C GLY A 277 17.63 7.20 4.01
N SER A 278 16.50 7.78 3.59
CA SER A 278 15.49 8.31 4.49
C SER A 278 14.08 8.14 3.93
N VAL A 279 13.07 8.20 4.80
CA VAL A 279 11.65 8.22 4.44
C VAL A 279 10.95 9.36 5.17
N VAL A 280 9.95 9.98 4.53
CA VAL A 280 9.09 10.99 5.16
C VAL A 280 7.69 10.41 5.37
N VAL A 281 7.19 10.44 6.61
CA VAL A 281 5.85 9.99 6.99
C VAL A 281 4.96 11.19 7.29
N VAL A 282 3.82 11.28 6.61
CA VAL A 282 2.83 12.35 6.80
C VAL A 282 1.42 11.79 6.95
N ARG A 283 0.48 12.58 7.46
CA ARG A 283 -0.95 12.19 7.56
C ARG A 283 -1.62 12.21 6.19
N GLY A 284 -2.37 11.17 5.81
CA GLY A 284 -2.95 11.02 4.47
C GLY A 284 -4.45 11.31 4.32
N ASP A 285 -5.21 11.35 5.40
CA ASP A 285 -6.65 11.72 5.44
C ASP A 285 -6.88 13.24 5.55
N THR A 286 -5.82 14.03 5.76
CA THR A 286 -5.80 15.49 5.67
C THR A 286 -4.48 15.97 5.04
N PHE A 287 -4.34 17.26 4.75
CA PHE A 287 -3.21 17.83 3.98
C PHE A 287 -2.33 18.90 4.64
N PRO A 288 -2.78 19.74 5.61
CA PRO A 288 -2.09 21.00 5.92
C PRO A 288 -0.61 20.88 6.29
N ASP A 289 -0.26 19.93 7.15
CA ASP A 289 1.13 19.73 7.58
C ASP A 289 2.03 19.16 6.47
N ALA A 290 1.43 18.55 5.45
CA ALA A 290 2.16 17.85 4.41
C ALA A 290 2.46 18.72 3.17
N LEU A 291 1.75 19.85 2.99
CA LEU A 291 1.91 20.71 1.80
C LEU A 291 3.34 21.26 1.62
N SER A 292 4.06 21.52 2.72
CA SER A 292 5.44 21.99 2.70
C SER A 292 6.48 20.86 2.79
N ALA A 293 6.05 19.60 2.89
CA ALA A 293 6.95 18.44 3.01
C ALA A 293 7.74 18.17 1.73
N GLY A 294 7.18 18.52 0.57
CA GLY A 294 7.74 18.26 -0.75
C GLY A 294 9.20 18.70 -0.88
N PRO A 295 9.54 19.98 -0.63
CA PRO A 295 10.93 20.46 -0.67
C PRO A 295 11.88 19.73 0.27
N LEU A 296 11.49 19.51 1.54
CA LEU A 296 12.32 18.78 2.50
C LEU A 296 12.60 17.35 2.02
N ALA A 297 11.56 16.63 1.60
CA ALA A 297 11.68 15.29 1.09
C ALA A 297 12.47 15.25 -0.23
N GLY A 298 12.25 16.23 -1.11
CA GLY A 298 12.90 16.35 -2.41
C GLY A 298 14.41 16.59 -2.33
N ASN A 299 14.88 17.39 -1.36
CA ASN A 299 16.32 17.62 -1.15
C ASN A 299 17.09 16.34 -0.80
N ALA A 300 16.47 15.44 -0.03
CA ALA A 300 17.02 14.12 0.26
C ALA A 300 16.65 13.05 -0.78
N LEU A 301 15.85 13.41 -1.80
CA LEU A 301 15.15 12.48 -2.70
C LEU A 301 14.48 11.33 -1.91
N ALA A 302 13.90 11.68 -0.77
CA ALA A 302 13.24 10.78 0.14
C ALA A 302 11.80 10.50 -0.33
N PRO A 303 11.35 9.24 -0.36
CA PRO A 303 9.94 8.91 -0.56
C PRO A 303 9.06 9.49 0.56
N ILE A 304 7.88 9.97 0.17
CA ILE A 304 6.81 10.36 1.09
C ILE A 304 5.80 9.22 1.15
N VAL A 305 5.55 8.69 2.36
CA VAL A 305 4.50 7.71 2.64
C VAL A 305 3.43 8.29 3.55
N LEU A 306 2.21 7.75 3.45
CA LEU A 306 1.03 8.30 4.11
C LEU A 306 0.58 7.38 5.25
N SER A 307 0.33 7.96 6.42
CA SER A 307 -0.42 7.29 7.48
C SER A 307 -1.92 7.34 7.19
N ALA A 308 -2.62 6.25 7.52
CA ALA A 308 -4.07 6.09 7.34
C ALA A 308 -4.90 7.16 8.07
N GLY A 309 -4.37 7.68 9.18
CA GLY A 309 -4.88 8.83 9.89
C GLY A 309 -4.00 9.14 11.09
N SER A 310 -4.48 9.98 12.01
CA SER A 310 -3.66 10.38 13.16
C SER A 310 -3.27 9.25 14.11
N GLN A 311 -4.04 8.17 14.14
CA GLN A 311 -3.84 7.04 15.07
C GLN A 311 -3.53 5.72 14.36
N THR A 312 -3.44 5.72 13.02
CA THR A 312 -3.31 4.48 12.24
C THR A 312 -2.27 4.67 11.15
N LEU A 313 -1.25 3.80 11.10
CA LEU A 313 -0.25 3.81 10.03
C LEU A 313 -0.84 3.34 8.69
N GLY A 314 -1.58 2.23 8.71
CA GLY A 314 -2.18 1.65 7.51
C GLY A 314 -1.29 0.60 6.86
N ASP A 315 -1.91 -0.49 6.39
CA ASP A 315 -1.22 -1.72 5.99
C ASP A 315 -0.26 -1.50 4.82
N ALA A 316 -0.64 -0.70 3.82
CA ALA A 316 0.20 -0.41 2.66
C ALA A 316 1.55 0.21 3.08
N THR A 317 1.50 1.22 3.95
CA THR A 317 2.70 1.91 4.46
C THR A 317 3.52 0.99 5.36
N GLU A 318 2.87 0.19 6.21
CA GLU A 318 3.56 -0.75 7.08
C GLU A 318 4.34 -1.82 6.29
N VAL A 319 3.68 -2.43 5.31
CA VAL A 319 4.29 -3.46 4.44
C VAL A 319 5.47 -2.86 3.68
N TRP A 320 5.30 -1.70 3.08
CA TRP A 320 6.38 -1.08 2.32
C TRP A 320 7.57 -0.70 3.20
N LEU A 321 7.36 -0.15 4.40
CA LEU A 321 8.46 0.16 5.34
C LEU A 321 9.25 -1.10 5.71
N ARG A 322 8.56 -2.23 5.88
CA ARG A 322 9.14 -3.53 6.19
C ARG A 322 9.97 -4.09 5.05
N GLU A 323 9.47 -4.03 3.83
CA GLU A 323 10.22 -4.39 2.62
C GLU A 323 11.43 -3.48 2.39
N SER A 324 11.34 -2.24 2.90
CA SER A 324 12.31 -1.18 2.65
C SER A 324 13.37 -1.02 3.75
N CYS A 325 13.28 -1.79 4.83
CA CYS A 325 14.08 -1.57 6.04
C CYS A 325 15.60 -1.59 5.79
N ALA A 326 16.07 -2.32 4.77
CA ALA A 326 17.51 -2.52 4.53
C ALA A 326 18.20 -1.25 4.01
N TRP A 327 17.42 -0.30 3.49
CA TRP A 327 17.91 0.97 2.97
C TRP A 327 17.43 2.18 3.76
N ILE A 328 16.35 2.07 4.53
CA ILE A 328 15.89 3.15 5.42
C ILE A 328 16.90 3.33 6.56
N ALA A 329 17.70 4.39 6.50
CA ALA A 329 18.62 4.74 7.58
C ALA A 329 17.99 5.72 8.59
N THR A 330 17.04 6.55 8.14
CA THR A 330 16.36 7.54 8.99
C THR A 330 14.90 7.72 8.59
N ALA A 331 14.06 8.18 9.51
CA ALA A 331 12.69 8.57 9.21
C ALA A 331 12.40 10.01 9.66
N THR A 332 11.65 10.76 8.88
CA THR A 332 11.14 12.09 9.27
C THR A 332 9.62 12.05 9.35
N VAL A 333 9.06 12.45 10.48
CA VAL A 333 7.61 12.53 10.70
C VAL A 333 7.22 14.01 10.67
N ILE A 334 6.26 14.37 9.83
CA ILE A 334 5.78 15.76 9.73
C ILE A 334 4.40 15.88 10.36
N GLY A 335 4.27 16.86 11.25
CA GLY A 335 3.08 17.12 12.04
C GLY A 335 3.24 16.65 13.48
N GLY A 336 2.48 17.28 14.38
CA GLY A 336 2.48 16.92 15.79
C GLY A 336 1.69 15.65 16.11
N PRO A 337 1.65 15.20 17.38
CA PRO A 337 0.94 13.98 17.78
C PRO A 337 -0.54 13.93 17.41
N ALA A 338 -1.20 15.08 17.24
CA ALA A 338 -2.58 15.15 16.75
C ALA A 338 -2.72 14.86 15.24
N ALA A 339 -1.63 15.04 14.48
CA ALA A 339 -1.54 14.72 13.06
C ALA A 339 -0.93 13.33 12.83
N VAL A 340 0.15 12.97 13.52
CA VAL A 340 0.74 11.63 13.47
C VAL A 340 1.11 11.24 14.89
N SER A 341 0.30 10.41 15.54
CA SER A 341 0.52 10.05 16.95
C SER A 341 1.81 9.27 17.16
N ASP A 342 2.26 9.23 18.40
CA ASP A 342 3.47 8.47 18.75
C ASP A 342 3.28 6.97 18.52
N ASP A 343 2.05 6.45 18.58
CA ASP A 343 1.73 5.06 18.22
C ASP A 343 1.96 4.79 16.73
N VAL A 344 1.58 5.73 15.86
CA VAL A 344 1.86 5.65 14.41
C VAL A 344 3.37 5.67 14.16
N VAL A 345 4.10 6.55 14.86
CA VAL A 345 5.57 6.62 14.75
C VAL A 345 6.22 5.33 15.24
N ALA A 346 5.75 4.77 16.35
CA ALA A 346 6.24 3.51 16.89
C ALA A 346 5.96 2.34 15.93
N ALA A 347 4.77 2.30 15.31
CA ALA A 347 4.43 1.32 14.28
C ALA A 347 5.34 1.45 13.05
N ALA A 348 5.56 2.67 12.57
CA ALA A 348 6.43 2.93 11.42
C ALA A 348 7.89 2.55 11.71
N THR A 349 8.37 2.87 12.91
CA THR A 349 9.73 2.51 13.36
C THR A 349 9.91 1.00 13.44
N ARG A 350 8.95 0.28 14.04
CA ARG A 350 8.97 -1.19 14.07
C ARG A 350 8.98 -1.79 12.67
N ALA A 351 8.12 -1.29 11.79
CA ALA A 351 8.06 -1.75 10.41
C ALA A 351 9.38 -1.49 9.67
N GLY A 352 10.00 -0.32 9.83
CA GLY A 352 11.26 0.04 9.20
C GLY A 352 12.52 -0.57 9.82
N THR A 353 12.40 -1.39 10.87
CA THR A 353 13.56 -2.04 11.52
C THR A 353 13.86 -3.37 10.83
N CYS A 354 15.07 -3.52 10.30
CA CYS A 354 15.46 -4.73 9.60
C CYS A 354 15.90 -5.86 10.55
N PRO A 355 15.50 -7.12 10.28
CA PRO A 355 16.00 -8.29 11.01
C PRO A 355 17.52 -8.43 10.91
N SER A 356 18.17 -9.00 11.93
CA SER A 356 19.62 -8.84 12.13
C SER A 356 20.56 -9.80 11.37
N THR A 357 20.07 -10.79 10.61
CA THR A 357 20.94 -11.77 9.90
C THR A 357 20.26 -12.42 8.69
N ASN A 358 20.84 -12.28 7.49
CA ASN A 358 20.57 -13.19 6.36
C ASN A 358 21.23 -14.54 6.65
N LEU A 359 20.45 -15.61 6.60
CA LEU A 359 20.89 -16.99 6.84
C LEU A 359 21.43 -17.67 5.58
N LEU A 360 21.22 -17.08 4.39
CA LEU A 360 21.76 -17.59 3.14
C LEU A 360 23.28 -17.35 3.06
N SER A 361 24.04 -18.30 2.52
CA SER A 361 25.47 -18.11 2.24
C SER A 361 25.73 -17.11 1.10
N ASP A 362 26.92 -16.54 0.99
CA ASP A 362 27.28 -15.57 -0.06
C ASP A 362 26.93 -16.05 -1.48
N PRO A 363 27.16 -17.32 -1.89
CA PRO A 363 26.70 -17.81 -3.19
C PRO A 363 25.18 -17.91 -3.35
N GLN A 364 24.44 -18.06 -2.24
CA GLN A 364 22.99 -18.17 -2.25
C GLN A 364 22.27 -16.81 -2.26
N HIS A 365 22.88 -15.75 -1.70
CA HIS A 365 22.29 -14.40 -1.69
C HIS A 365 22.99 -13.38 -2.62
N GLY A 366 24.23 -13.63 -3.04
CA GLY A 366 25.03 -12.78 -3.93
C GLY A 366 25.02 -13.29 -5.36
N PHE A 367 24.09 -12.80 -6.19
CA PHE A 367 23.80 -13.36 -7.52
C PHE A 367 24.71 -12.90 -8.67
N GLU A 368 25.95 -12.51 -8.38
CA GLU A 368 26.81 -11.81 -9.33
C GLU A 368 27.73 -12.73 -10.16
N SER A 369 27.92 -13.99 -9.75
CA SER A 369 29.04 -14.80 -10.25
C SER A 369 28.78 -16.30 -10.49
N GLY A 370 27.57 -16.84 -10.29
CA GLY A 370 27.35 -18.26 -10.53
C GLY A 370 25.99 -18.83 -10.11
N VAL A 371 25.87 -20.16 -10.27
CA VAL A 371 24.69 -20.97 -9.89
C VAL A 371 24.94 -21.79 -8.61
N ASP A 372 26.09 -21.56 -7.95
CA ASP A 372 26.52 -22.32 -6.79
C ASP A 372 25.55 -22.14 -5.62
N GLY A 373 25.23 -23.24 -4.92
CA GLY A 373 24.28 -23.23 -3.80
C GLY A 373 22.80 -23.25 -4.21
N TRP A 374 22.51 -23.26 -5.52
CA TRP A 374 21.18 -23.41 -6.09
C TRP A 374 21.01 -24.72 -6.86
N SER A 375 19.77 -25.18 -6.95
CA SER A 375 19.36 -26.39 -7.66
C SER A 375 18.11 -26.13 -8.50
N PRO A 376 18.09 -26.51 -9.79
CA PRO A 376 16.87 -26.50 -10.57
C PRO A 376 15.94 -27.62 -10.11
N GLN A 377 14.63 -27.36 -10.17
CA GLN A 377 13.58 -28.38 -10.04
C GLN A 377 12.50 -28.16 -11.09
N GLY A 378 11.72 -29.21 -11.36
CA GLY A 378 10.76 -29.18 -12.47
C GLY A 378 11.50 -29.12 -13.82
N ASN A 379 10.92 -28.40 -14.77
CA ASN A 379 11.46 -28.31 -16.14
C ASN A 379 12.31 -27.04 -16.33
N SER A 380 13.40 -26.91 -15.56
CA SER A 380 14.24 -25.70 -15.61
C SER A 380 15.75 -25.98 -15.56
N THR A 381 16.54 -25.06 -16.10
CA THR A 381 18.01 -25.02 -15.98
C THR A 381 18.48 -23.67 -15.47
N LEU A 382 19.58 -23.64 -14.72
CA LEU A 382 20.13 -22.43 -14.11
C LEU A 382 21.40 -21.97 -14.81
N GLN A 383 21.56 -20.66 -14.98
CA GLN A 383 22.75 -20.02 -15.54
C GLN A 383 23.03 -18.69 -14.81
N ALA A 384 24.24 -18.16 -14.94
CA ALA A 384 24.52 -16.78 -14.54
C ALA A 384 23.85 -15.81 -15.53
N GLY A 385 23.19 -14.77 -15.00
CA GLY A 385 22.57 -13.69 -15.74
C GLY A 385 23.33 -12.37 -15.56
N THR A 386 23.13 -11.44 -16.51
CA THR A 386 23.72 -10.09 -16.50
C THR A 386 22.67 -9.00 -16.22
N VAL A 387 21.42 -9.38 -15.93
CA VAL A 387 20.28 -8.49 -15.67
C VAL A 387 20.05 -8.43 -14.16
N ALA A 388 20.36 -7.31 -13.51
CA ALA A 388 20.38 -7.21 -12.04
C ALA A 388 19.29 -6.28 -11.49
N SER A 389 18.75 -6.60 -10.32
CA SER A 389 17.90 -5.71 -9.49
C SER A 389 18.81 -4.70 -8.80
N THR A 390 19.96 -5.20 -8.34
CA THR A 390 21.04 -4.49 -7.69
C THR A 390 22.38 -5.03 -8.21
N GLY A 391 23.41 -4.19 -8.39
CA GLY A 391 24.72 -4.69 -8.81
C GLY A 391 24.85 -4.95 -10.33
N SER A 392 25.49 -6.05 -10.72
CA SER A 392 25.90 -6.37 -12.10
C SER A 392 25.43 -7.74 -12.64
N GLY A 393 24.70 -8.55 -11.87
CA GLY A 393 24.33 -9.92 -12.23
C GLY A 393 23.06 -10.45 -11.55
N SER A 394 22.64 -11.66 -11.96
CA SER A 394 21.49 -12.39 -11.39
C SER A 394 21.61 -13.90 -11.58
N LEU A 395 20.75 -14.68 -10.92
CA LEU A 395 20.47 -16.06 -11.33
C LEU A 395 19.47 -16.06 -12.48
N ARG A 396 19.82 -16.68 -13.60
CA ARG A 396 18.93 -16.88 -14.75
C ARG A 396 18.30 -18.28 -14.68
N VAL A 397 16.98 -18.34 -14.56
CA VAL A 397 16.15 -19.55 -14.59
C VAL A 397 15.56 -19.70 -15.99
N ASN A 398 15.91 -20.77 -16.70
CA ASN A 398 15.41 -21.06 -18.04
C ASN A 398 14.42 -22.21 -18.00
N VAL A 399 13.24 -22.03 -18.57
CA VAL A 399 12.26 -23.11 -18.80
C VAL A 399 12.65 -23.89 -20.06
N ASP A 400 12.70 -25.22 -19.99
CA ASP A 400 13.16 -26.05 -21.11
C ASP A 400 12.25 -25.87 -22.35
N PRO A 401 12.80 -25.53 -23.52
CA PRO A 401 12.04 -25.32 -24.74
C PRO A 401 11.52 -26.62 -25.39
N SER A 402 11.92 -27.80 -24.91
CA SER A 402 11.51 -29.10 -25.45
C SER A 402 10.15 -29.58 -24.95
N GLY A 403 9.61 -28.97 -23.89
CA GLY A 403 8.29 -29.30 -23.33
C GLY A 403 8.20 -30.61 -22.54
N SER A 404 9.33 -31.24 -22.20
CA SER A 404 9.33 -32.47 -21.39
C SER A 404 9.21 -32.17 -19.90
N TRP A 405 7.98 -32.16 -19.39
CA TRP A 405 7.73 -31.89 -17.97
C TRP A 405 7.84 -33.15 -17.10
N PRO A 406 8.43 -33.06 -15.89
CA PRO A 406 8.45 -34.18 -14.94
C PRO A 406 7.07 -34.55 -14.39
N ASP A 407 6.10 -33.63 -14.46
CA ASP A 407 4.73 -33.74 -14.01
C ASP A 407 3.81 -32.86 -14.88
N ASP A 408 2.49 -32.99 -14.73
CA ASP A 408 1.47 -32.26 -15.50
C ASP A 408 1.25 -30.81 -15.01
N THR A 409 2.12 -30.30 -14.12
CA THR A 409 1.90 -29.04 -13.42
C THR A 409 2.47 -27.81 -14.15
N LEU A 410 3.27 -28.00 -15.20
CA LEU A 410 3.93 -26.91 -15.95
C LEU A 410 4.74 -25.96 -15.03
N THR A 411 5.55 -26.52 -14.10
CA THR A 411 6.26 -25.73 -13.08
C THR A 411 7.77 -25.64 -13.26
N ALA A 412 8.29 -24.42 -13.33
CA ALA A 412 9.73 -24.15 -13.33
C ALA A 412 10.16 -23.61 -11.96
N ARG A 413 11.26 -24.12 -11.40
CA ARG A 413 11.66 -23.85 -10.02
C ARG A 413 13.17 -23.72 -9.90
N ALA A 414 13.64 -22.71 -9.18
CA ALA A 414 15.01 -22.62 -8.71
C ALA A 414 14.99 -22.48 -7.18
N GLY A 415 15.84 -23.23 -6.49
CA GLY A 415 15.88 -23.19 -5.04
C GLY A 415 17.27 -23.40 -4.48
N THR A 416 17.52 -22.95 -3.26
CA THR A 416 18.71 -23.36 -2.53
C THR A 416 18.80 -24.89 -2.47
N VAL A 417 20.01 -25.43 -2.42
CA VAL A 417 20.25 -26.89 -2.36
C VAL A 417 19.35 -27.62 -1.34
N PRO A 418 18.74 -28.76 -1.72
CA PRO A 418 17.76 -29.46 -0.89
C PRO A 418 18.40 -30.35 0.18
N GLY A 419 17.57 -30.83 1.12
CA GLY A 419 17.94 -31.86 2.09
C GLY A 419 18.91 -31.36 3.16
N THR A 420 19.89 -32.19 3.50
CA THR A 420 20.91 -31.87 4.53
C THR A 420 21.90 -30.77 4.13
N ASN A 421 21.87 -30.34 2.86
CA ASN A 421 22.66 -29.22 2.37
C ASN A 421 21.91 -27.88 2.45
N GLY A 422 20.65 -27.88 2.89
CA GLY A 422 19.85 -26.66 3.07
C GLY A 422 20.33 -25.77 4.22
N VAL A 423 19.68 -24.63 4.40
CA VAL A 423 20.00 -23.63 5.44
C VAL A 423 19.65 -24.22 6.81
N PRO A 424 20.60 -24.32 7.76
CA PRO A 424 20.30 -24.81 9.11
C PRO A 424 19.27 -23.92 9.80
N ILE A 425 18.26 -24.53 10.43
CA ILE A 425 17.21 -23.83 11.17
C ILE A 425 16.96 -24.45 12.54
N THR A 426 16.29 -23.69 13.39
CA THR A 426 15.71 -24.12 14.67
C THR A 426 14.21 -24.31 14.50
N ALA A 427 13.70 -25.53 14.75
CA ALA A 427 12.27 -25.81 14.75
C ALA A 427 11.52 -24.90 15.74
N GLY A 428 10.30 -24.47 15.38
CA GLY A 428 9.49 -23.57 16.18
C GLY A 428 9.84 -22.09 16.06
N HIS A 429 10.93 -21.72 15.38
CA HIS A 429 11.20 -20.34 15.00
C HIS A 429 10.47 -19.98 13.70
N THR A 430 10.08 -18.72 13.57
CA THR A 430 9.51 -18.17 12.33
C THR A 430 10.60 -17.65 11.43
N TYR A 431 10.59 -18.09 10.18
CA TYR A 431 11.52 -17.66 9.15
C TYR A 431 10.78 -16.93 8.05
N ARG A 432 11.42 -15.89 7.52
CA ARG A 432 10.94 -15.16 6.34
C ARG A 432 11.98 -15.21 5.25
N GLY A 433 11.58 -15.59 4.04
CA GLY A 433 12.40 -15.54 2.84
C GLY A 433 11.84 -14.59 1.79
N TRP A 434 12.70 -14.05 0.93
CA TRP A 434 12.32 -13.26 -0.23
C TRP A 434 13.45 -13.21 -1.26
N PHE A 435 13.15 -12.75 -2.47
CA PHE A 435 14.10 -12.46 -3.54
C PHE A 435 13.45 -11.50 -4.53
N ASP A 436 14.26 -10.72 -5.24
CA ASP A 436 13.81 -9.93 -6.39
C ASP A 436 13.73 -10.83 -7.63
N VAL A 437 12.70 -10.65 -8.46
CA VAL A 437 12.47 -11.42 -9.68
C VAL A 437 11.95 -10.54 -10.81
N THR A 438 12.39 -10.81 -12.03
CA THR A 438 11.84 -10.21 -13.27
C THR A 438 11.95 -11.20 -14.43
N PRO A 439 11.00 -11.22 -15.38
CA PRO A 439 11.12 -11.97 -16.62
C PRO A 439 12.07 -11.28 -17.60
N ALA A 440 12.53 -12.03 -18.59
CA ALA A 440 13.12 -11.46 -19.80
C ALA A 440 12.11 -10.59 -20.57
N LYS A 441 12.61 -9.58 -21.29
CA LYS A 441 11.80 -8.49 -21.86
C LYS A 441 10.89 -8.87 -23.04
N ASP A 442 10.93 -10.12 -23.51
CA ASP A 442 10.31 -10.55 -24.77
C ASP A 442 9.32 -11.73 -24.63
N THR A 443 8.83 -12.02 -23.42
CA THR A 443 7.85 -13.10 -23.16
C THR A 443 6.60 -12.56 -22.43
N ALA A 444 5.45 -13.22 -22.63
CA ALA A 444 4.28 -13.06 -21.76
C ALA A 444 4.57 -13.87 -20.50
N PRO A 445 4.87 -13.24 -19.35
CA PRO A 445 5.60 -13.94 -18.32
C PRO A 445 4.67 -14.63 -17.32
N SER A 446 5.04 -15.86 -16.98
CA SER A 446 4.29 -16.69 -16.04
C SER A 446 4.49 -16.24 -14.59
N PRO A 447 3.44 -16.32 -13.75
CA PRO A 447 3.52 -15.73 -12.43
C PRO A 447 4.43 -16.53 -11.48
N VAL A 448 5.05 -15.81 -10.54
CA VAL A 448 6.10 -16.35 -9.66
C VAL A 448 5.79 -16.20 -8.17
N ARG A 449 6.27 -17.11 -7.33
CA ARG A 449 6.09 -17.04 -5.87
C ARG A 449 7.32 -17.54 -5.10
N CYS A 450 7.41 -17.16 -3.82
CA CYS A 450 8.44 -17.59 -2.88
C CYS A 450 7.99 -18.86 -2.15
N GLU A 451 8.86 -19.84 -1.95
CA GLU A 451 8.57 -21.05 -1.18
C GLU A 451 9.66 -21.32 -0.15
N LEU A 452 9.26 -21.64 1.08
CA LEU A 452 10.10 -22.25 2.11
C LEU A 452 9.83 -23.75 2.15
N ARG A 453 10.86 -24.57 1.96
CA ARG A 453 10.76 -26.02 2.10
C ARG A 453 11.55 -26.48 3.31
N TRP A 454 10.93 -27.30 4.14
CA TRP A 454 11.50 -27.79 5.39
C TRP A 454 11.98 -29.23 5.22
N TYR A 455 13.16 -29.53 5.73
CA TYR A 455 13.78 -30.85 5.69
C TYR A 455 14.10 -31.34 7.09
N ASP A 456 13.95 -32.65 7.31
CA ASP A 456 14.34 -33.30 8.56
C ASP A 456 15.87 -33.54 8.63
N PRO A 457 16.40 -34.04 9.76
CA PRO A 457 17.83 -34.35 9.88
C PRO A 457 18.37 -35.37 8.86
N ALA A 458 17.49 -36.20 8.28
CA ALA A 458 17.84 -37.17 7.23
C ALA A 458 17.74 -36.57 5.82
N GLY A 459 17.35 -35.29 5.69
CA GLY A 459 17.19 -34.59 4.42
C GLY A 459 15.88 -34.88 3.70
N GLN A 460 14.90 -35.52 4.35
CA GLN A 460 13.57 -35.77 3.79
C GLN A 460 12.67 -34.54 3.96
N ILE A 461 11.75 -34.32 3.02
CA ILE A 461 10.82 -33.19 3.06
C ILE A 461 9.81 -33.40 4.20
N VAL A 462 9.78 -32.46 5.14
CA VAL A 462 8.78 -32.41 6.21
C VAL A 462 7.52 -31.70 5.71
N SER A 463 7.67 -30.50 5.17
CA SER A 463 6.59 -29.75 4.53
C SER A 463 7.13 -28.68 3.58
N THR A 464 6.25 -28.13 2.76
CA THR A 464 6.54 -26.96 1.92
C THR A 464 5.53 -25.88 2.27
N HIS A 465 6.01 -24.70 2.58
CA HIS A 465 5.23 -23.50 2.73
C HIS A 465 5.44 -22.60 1.53
N THR A 466 4.37 -22.14 0.92
CA THR A 466 4.42 -21.28 -0.25
C THR A 466 3.85 -19.91 0.11
N SER A 467 4.42 -18.84 -0.43
CA SER A 467 3.87 -17.50 -0.27
C SER A 467 2.46 -17.44 -0.83
N ALA A 468 1.67 -16.59 -0.19
CA ALA A 468 0.28 -16.37 -0.51
C ALA A 468 0.00 -15.93 -1.94
N THR A 469 0.94 -15.16 -2.48
CA THR A 469 0.80 -14.35 -3.66
C THR A 469 1.62 -14.98 -4.78
N MET A 470 0.98 -15.17 -5.92
CA MET A 470 1.61 -15.29 -7.22
C MET A 470 1.81 -13.86 -7.74
N VAL A 471 3.03 -13.49 -8.10
CA VAL A 471 3.36 -12.18 -8.63
C VAL A 471 3.24 -12.25 -10.15
N ASP A 472 2.22 -11.59 -10.72
CA ASP A 472 2.07 -11.45 -12.17
C ASP A 472 3.19 -10.56 -12.68
N GLU A 473 4.06 -11.12 -13.50
CA GLU A 473 5.26 -10.40 -13.88
C GLU A 473 4.97 -9.31 -14.93
N VAL A 474 5.54 -8.12 -14.74
CA VAL A 474 5.52 -7.05 -15.76
C VAL A 474 6.89 -7.02 -16.43
N ALA A 475 6.94 -7.29 -17.73
CA ALA A 475 8.19 -7.32 -18.50
C ALA A 475 9.06 -6.06 -18.24
N GLY A 476 10.24 -6.25 -17.63
CA GLY A 476 11.18 -5.19 -17.29
C GLY A 476 10.98 -4.48 -15.95
N GLN A 477 10.13 -5.02 -15.05
CA GLN A 477 10.00 -4.59 -13.66
C GLN A 477 10.44 -5.69 -12.70
N TRP A 478 11.29 -5.34 -11.74
CA TRP A 478 11.67 -6.20 -10.63
C TRP A 478 10.58 -6.20 -9.56
N MET A 479 10.28 -7.37 -9.01
CA MET A 479 9.27 -7.59 -7.98
C MET A 479 9.84 -8.49 -6.90
N THR A 480 9.31 -8.44 -5.68
CA THR A 480 9.92 -9.12 -4.54
C THR A 480 8.95 -10.09 -3.86
N PRO A 481 8.73 -11.31 -4.37
CA PRO A 481 7.93 -12.31 -3.68
C PRO A 481 8.53 -12.66 -2.31
N THR A 482 7.68 -12.68 -1.28
CA THR A 482 8.06 -12.98 0.12
C THR A 482 7.30 -14.19 0.65
N CYS A 483 7.95 -15.09 1.37
CA CYS A 483 7.33 -16.23 2.06
C CYS A 483 7.72 -16.24 3.54
N GLU A 484 6.80 -16.55 4.44
CA GLU A 484 7.07 -16.58 5.89
C GLU A 484 6.38 -17.75 6.55
N ALA A 485 7.13 -18.56 7.30
CA ALA A 485 6.56 -19.68 8.03
C ALA A 485 7.39 -20.08 9.25
N THR A 486 6.69 -20.59 10.26
CA THR A 486 7.29 -21.27 11.40
C THR A 486 7.79 -22.65 10.99
N ALA A 487 9.05 -22.93 11.29
CA ALA A 487 9.66 -24.23 11.03
C ALA A 487 8.91 -25.32 11.81
N PRO A 488 8.35 -26.36 11.15
CA PRO A 488 7.55 -27.38 11.82
C PRO A 488 8.40 -28.24 12.76
N SER A 489 7.76 -28.92 13.70
CA SER A 489 8.42 -29.90 14.55
C SER A 489 9.12 -30.96 13.70
N GLY A 490 10.41 -31.22 13.97
CA GLY A 490 11.21 -32.19 13.22
C GLY A 490 11.97 -31.60 12.03
N ALA A 491 11.78 -30.33 11.68
CA ALA A 491 12.62 -29.66 10.69
C ALA A 491 13.99 -29.29 11.28
N ALA A 492 15.04 -29.50 10.48
CA ALA A 492 16.43 -29.15 10.80
C ALA A 492 17.05 -28.24 9.73
N TYR A 493 16.54 -28.28 8.49
CA TYR A 493 17.02 -27.45 7.40
C TYR A 493 15.86 -26.80 6.63
N ALA A 494 16.12 -25.65 6.01
CA ALA A 494 15.20 -24.93 5.15
C ALA A 494 15.79 -24.71 3.76
N GLY A 495 14.93 -24.63 2.75
CA GLY A 495 15.30 -24.17 1.42
C GLY A 495 14.38 -23.06 0.92
N LEU A 496 14.98 -21.97 0.43
CA LEU A 496 14.28 -20.86 -0.21
C LEU A 496 14.18 -21.12 -1.72
N ARG A 497 12.99 -21.00 -2.30
CA ARG A 497 12.76 -21.34 -3.71
C ARG A 497 11.87 -20.34 -4.40
N VAL A 498 12.17 -20.05 -5.67
CA VAL A 498 11.20 -19.48 -6.59
C VAL A 498 10.39 -20.61 -7.23
N PHE A 499 9.11 -20.34 -7.41
CA PHE A 499 8.18 -21.19 -8.13
C PHE A 499 7.49 -20.37 -9.20
N VAL A 500 7.71 -20.74 -10.46
CA VAL A 500 7.01 -20.22 -11.64
C VAL A 500 5.88 -21.21 -11.96
N ALA A 501 4.63 -20.74 -11.91
CA ALA A 501 3.48 -21.58 -12.26
C ALA A 501 3.09 -21.40 -13.72
N GLU A 502 2.58 -22.45 -14.36
CA GLU A 502 2.07 -22.39 -15.73
C GLU A 502 3.13 -21.91 -16.73
N ALA A 503 4.41 -22.20 -16.47
CA ALA A 503 5.52 -21.62 -17.20
C ALA A 503 5.55 -22.06 -18.67
N ASP A 504 5.56 -21.10 -19.59
CA ASP A 504 5.65 -21.37 -21.02
C ASP A 504 7.04 -21.90 -21.41
N GLN A 505 7.08 -22.74 -22.45
CA GLN A 505 8.32 -23.33 -22.95
C GLN A 505 9.27 -22.23 -23.45
N GLY A 506 10.50 -22.23 -22.94
CA GLY A 506 11.51 -21.23 -23.32
C GLY A 506 11.44 -19.91 -22.55
N GLU A 507 10.55 -19.79 -21.56
CA GLU A 507 10.55 -18.64 -20.64
C GLU A 507 11.86 -18.50 -19.85
N VAL A 508 12.15 -17.26 -19.46
CA VAL A 508 13.36 -16.88 -18.73
C VAL A 508 13.03 -15.92 -17.61
N HIS A 509 13.42 -16.27 -16.38
CA HIS A 509 13.29 -15.42 -15.20
C HIS A 509 14.67 -15.11 -14.62
N TYR A 510 14.86 -13.88 -14.15
CA TYR A 510 16.05 -13.45 -13.42
C TYR A 510 15.70 -13.29 -11.95
N LEU A 511 16.52 -13.86 -11.06
CA LEU A 511 16.42 -13.70 -9.60
C LEU A 511 17.62 -12.93 -9.07
N ASP A 512 17.38 -12.02 -8.14
CA ASP A 512 18.41 -11.24 -7.47
C ASP A 512 18.06 -11.00 -5.98
N ASN A 513 19.00 -10.50 -5.18
CA ASN A 513 18.81 -10.03 -3.80
C ASN A 513 17.98 -10.97 -2.89
N ALA A 514 18.39 -12.23 -2.77
CA ALA A 514 17.67 -13.25 -2.00
C ALA A 514 18.05 -13.21 -0.52
N TRP A 515 17.05 -13.42 0.33
CA TRP A 515 17.23 -13.43 1.78
C TRP A 515 16.39 -14.51 2.41
N LEU A 516 16.92 -15.07 3.51
CA LEU A 516 16.20 -15.91 4.44
C LEU A 516 16.60 -15.48 5.84
N VAL A 517 15.66 -15.12 6.70
CA VAL A 517 15.97 -14.61 8.05
C VAL A 517 15.22 -15.40 9.10
N ASP A 518 15.85 -15.58 10.27
CA ASP A 518 15.21 -16.05 11.51
C ASP A 518 14.67 -14.83 12.26
N LEU A 519 13.38 -14.81 12.55
CA LEU A 519 12.74 -13.70 13.25
C LEU A 519 12.81 -13.83 14.80
N LYS A 520 13.43 -14.89 15.34
CA LYS A 520 13.66 -15.22 16.77
C LYS A 520 12.54 -14.86 17.75
N GLY A 521 11.95 -15.89 18.39
CA GLY A 521 11.31 -15.73 19.71
C GLY A 521 9.93 -15.05 19.77
N SER A 522 9.26 -14.78 18.64
CA SER A 522 7.80 -14.62 18.65
C SER A 522 7.18 -16.00 18.75
N GLY A 523 6.86 -16.48 19.94
CA GLY A 523 6.14 -17.73 20.13
C GLY A 523 4.81 -17.71 19.38
N SER A 524 4.77 -18.22 18.15
CA SER A 524 3.54 -18.64 17.52
C SER A 524 3.20 -20.01 18.10
N GLY A 525 2.15 -20.08 18.93
CA GLY A 525 1.55 -21.35 19.33
C GLY A 525 1.24 -22.22 18.09
N PRO A 526 1.11 -23.55 18.26
CA PRO A 526 0.95 -24.47 17.15
C PRO A 526 -0.17 -24.02 16.23
N THR A 527 0.13 -23.95 14.94
CA THR A 527 -0.84 -23.79 13.85
C THR A 527 -1.90 -24.88 14.03
N PRO A 528 -3.19 -24.57 14.25
CA PRO A 528 -4.21 -25.60 14.30
C PRO A 528 -4.33 -26.22 12.92
N GLU A 529 -4.07 -27.52 12.86
CA GLU A 529 -4.62 -28.38 11.83
C GLU A 529 -6.15 -28.20 11.83
N ARG A 530 -6.73 -28.03 10.64
CA ARG A 530 -8.17 -27.86 10.40
C ARG A 530 -8.92 -29.00 11.13
N PRO A 531 -9.87 -28.72 12.04
CA PRO A 531 -10.80 -29.76 12.48
C PRO A 531 -11.51 -30.32 11.24
N PRO A 532 -11.74 -31.63 11.14
CA PRO A 532 -12.48 -32.20 10.03
C PRO A 532 -13.80 -31.45 9.86
N SER A 533 -14.21 -31.24 8.60
CA SER A 533 -15.49 -30.65 8.27
C SER A 533 -16.60 -31.57 8.74
N ASP A 534 -17.11 -31.36 9.94
CA ASP A 534 -18.37 -31.94 10.33
C ASP A 534 -19.50 -31.28 9.52
N ALA A 535 -20.39 -32.12 9.02
CA ALA A 535 -21.53 -31.75 8.21
C ALA A 535 -22.37 -30.67 8.91
N ALA A 536 -22.97 -29.79 8.10
CA ALA A 536 -23.87 -28.73 8.51
C ALA A 536 -24.81 -29.19 9.65
N SER A 537 -24.69 -28.55 10.81
CA SER A 537 -25.69 -28.69 11.86
C SER A 537 -26.92 -27.88 11.46
N PRO A 538 -28.12 -28.47 11.42
CA PRO A 538 -29.33 -27.75 11.02
C PRO A 538 -29.71 -26.71 12.08
N SER A 539 -29.88 -25.45 11.67
CA SER A 539 -30.47 -24.42 12.53
C SER A 539 -32.01 -24.54 12.55
N PRO A 540 -32.67 -24.24 13.68
CA PRO A 540 -34.11 -24.35 13.82
C PRO A 540 -34.81 -23.13 13.21
N GLY A 541 -35.32 -23.28 11.98
CA GLY A 541 -36.19 -22.30 11.32
C GLY A 541 -35.70 -21.92 9.93
N GLY A 542 -36.50 -22.22 8.90
CA GLY A 542 -36.26 -21.82 7.52
C GLY A 542 -35.14 -22.58 6.78
N GLU A 543 -35.07 -22.38 5.45
CA GLU A 543 -34.02 -22.93 4.58
C GLU A 543 -32.72 -22.08 4.61
N TRP A 544 -32.78 -20.84 5.10
CA TRP A 544 -31.63 -19.94 5.29
C TRP A 544 -31.75 -19.16 6.62
N PRO A 545 -30.63 -18.63 7.15
CA PRO A 545 -30.62 -17.87 8.41
C PRO A 545 -31.51 -16.62 8.38
N ASP A 546 -32.01 -16.24 9.55
CA ASP A 546 -32.80 -15.04 9.80
C ASP A 546 -32.55 -14.51 11.23
N ALA A 547 -33.25 -13.45 11.63
CA ALA A 547 -33.09 -12.86 12.96
C ALA A 547 -33.51 -13.80 14.11
N GLY A 548 -34.25 -14.88 13.85
CA GLY A 548 -34.63 -15.88 14.86
C GLY A 548 -33.57 -16.97 15.06
N SER A 549 -32.71 -17.18 14.07
CA SER A 549 -31.67 -18.23 14.04
C SER A 549 -30.24 -17.68 14.13
N THR A 550 -30.08 -16.36 14.16
CA THR A 550 -28.80 -15.65 14.24
C THR A 550 -28.80 -14.60 15.35
N GLY A 551 -27.62 -14.11 15.73
CA GLY A 551 -27.48 -13.13 16.80
C GLY A 551 -27.31 -13.78 18.17
N VAL A 552 -27.56 -13.00 19.21
CA VAL A 552 -27.51 -13.52 20.59
C VAL A 552 -28.69 -14.48 20.81
N PRO A 553 -28.46 -15.74 21.26
CA PRO A 553 -29.54 -16.69 21.47
C PRO A 553 -30.53 -16.19 22.51
N SER A 554 -31.82 -16.41 22.25
CA SER A 554 -32.89 -16.00 23.16
C SER A 554 -32.69 -16.56 24.57
N GLY A 555 -32.85 -15.71 25.58
CA GLY A 555 -32.68 -16.09 26.99
C GLY A 555 -31.24 -16.05 27.51
N VAL A 556 -30.24 -15.72 26.69
CA VAL A 556 -28.88 -15.47 27.18
C VAL A 556 -28.83 -14.13 27.94
N PRO A 557 -28.47 -14.12 29.23
CA PRO A 557 -28.31 -12.87 29.97
C PRO A 557 -27.00 -12.18 29.55
N LEU A 558 -27.10 -10.94 29.07
CA LEU A 558 -25.95 -10.14 28.68
C LEU A 558 -25.48 -9.23 29.82
N THR A 559 -24.17 -9.08 29.94
CA THR A 559 -23.53 -8.14 30.87
C THR A 559 -23.09 -6.89 30.14
N ALA A 560 -23.54 -5.71 30.59
CA ALA A 560 -23.14 -4.43 30.01
C ALA A 560 -21.62 -4.23 30.00
N SER A 561 -21.09 -3.68 28.92
CA SER A 561 -19.68 -3.36 28.73
C SER A 561 -19.50 -2.13 27.83
N GLY A 562 -18.44 -1.37 28.05
CA GLY A 562 -17.92 -0.44 27.03
C GLY A 562 -17.07 -1.20 25.99
N SER A 563 -16.34 -0.46 25.15
CA SER A 563 -15.39 -1.04 24.19
C SER A 563 -14.39 -1.99 24.86
N ILE A 564 -14.04 -3.06 24.16
CA ILE A 564 -13.13 -4.11 24.61
C ILE A 564 -11.94 -4.17 23.66
N THR A 565 -10.73 -4.17 24.19
CA THR A 565 -9.52 -4.56 23.43
C THR A 565 -8.99 -5.85 24.00
N VAL A 566 -8.95 -6.89 23.19
CA VAL A 566 -8.51 -8.23 23.58
C VAL A 566 -7.06 -8.39 23.19
N THR A 567 -6.16 -8.42 24.16
CA THR A 567 -4.70 -8.53 23.95
C THR A 567 -4.13 -9.89 24.35
N GLU A 568 -4.95 -10.77 24.90
CA GLU A 568 -4.56 -12.11 25.33
C GLU A 568 -5.02 -13.16 24.31
N GLY A 569 -4.08 -14.01 23.87
CA GLY A 569 -4.38 -15.07 22.90
C GLY A 569 -5.28 -16.14 23.51
N GLY A 570 -6.26 -16.62 22.75
CA GLY A 570 -7.23 -17.61 23.23
C GLY A 570 -8.34 -17.03 24.13
N ALA A 571 -8.35 -15.72 24.38
CA ALA A 571 -9.35 -15.09 25.23
C ALA A 571 -10.77 -15.24 24.65
N ILE A 572 -11.75 -15.30 25.55
CA ILE A 572 -13.17 -15.44 25.20
C ILE A 572 -13.94 -14.22 25.70
N VAL A 573 -14.51 -13.45 24.76
CA VAL A 573 -15.50 -12.41 25.04
C VAL A 573 -16.89 -13.06 24.91
N ASP A 574 -17.54 -13.26 26.04
CA ASP A 574 -18.78 -14.03 26.13
C ASP A 574 -19.90 -13.23 26.81
N ALA A 575 -21.12 -13.34 26.30
CA ALA A 575 -22.33 -12.81 26.92
C ALA A 575 -22.23 -11.32 27.30
N LYS A 576 -21.67 -10.49 26.40
CA LYS A 576 -21.55 -9.04 26.61
C LYS A 576 -22.60 -8.25 25.84
N ASP A 577 -23.06 -7.16 26.45
CA ASP A 577 -23.79 -6.08 25.78
C ASP A 577 -22.84 -4.90 25.64
N VAL A 578 -22.10 -4.86 24.53
CA VAL A 578 -21.01 -3.93 24.27
C VAL A 578 -21.57 -2.67 23.62
N VAL A 579 -21.48 -1.55 24.32
CA VAL A 579 -21.70 -0.22 23.73
C VAL A 579 -20.34 0.33 23.32
N GLY A 580 -19.99 0.22 22.04
CA GLY A 580 -18.65 0.51 21.52
C GLY A 580 -18.16 -0.52 20.50
N CYS A 581 -16.87 -0.89 20.57
CA CYS A 581 -16.26 -1.89 19.69
C CYS A 581 -15.49 -2.99 20.42
N ILE A 582 -15.21 -4.07 19.71
CA ILE A 582 -14.29 -5.12 20.11
C ILE A 582 -13.09 -5.13 19.16
N ASN A 583 -11.93 -4.71 19.64
CA ASN A 583 -10.66 -4.82 18.92
C ASN A 583 -9.93 -6.10 19.37
N ILE A 584 -9.75 -7.03 18.45
CA ILE A 584 -9.04 -8.29 18.66
C ILE A 584 -7.58 -8.08 18.27
N ALA A 585 -6.73 -7.90 19.27
CA ALA A 585 -5.29 -7.70 19.17
C ALA A 585 -4.53 -8.93 19.72
N ALA A 586 -5.06 -10.13 19.46
CA ALA A 586 -4.47 -11.40 19.85
C ALA A 586 -4.99 -12.55 18.98
N HIS A 587 -4.21 -13.63 18.88
CA HIS A 587 -4.61 -14.83 18.13
C HIS A 587 -5.68 -15.64 18.87
N ASN A 588 -6.47 -16.41 18.11
CA ASN A 588 -7.39 -17.43 18.64
C ASN A 588 -8.47 -16.88 19.60
N VAL A 589 -8.82 -15.60 19.48
CA VAL A 589 -9.85 -14.98 20.31
C VAL A 589 -11.23 -15.44 19.86
N THR A 590 -12.08 -15.80 20.82
CA THR A 590 -13.49 -16.10 20.57
C THR A 590 -14.37 -14.97 21.07
N VAL A 591 -15.18 -14.38 20.20
CA VAL A 591 -16.29 -13.50 20.59
C VAL A 591 -17.57 -14.31 20.39
N ARG A 592 -18.32 -14.55 21.45
CA ARG A 592 -19.55 -15.34 21.38
C ARG A 592 -20.71 -14.78 22.18
N ARG A 593 -21.94 -15.04 21.72
CA ARG A 593 -23.18 -14.67 22.43
C ARG A 593 -23.20 -13.22 22.87
N THR A 594 -22.68 -12.33 22.03
CA THR A 594 -22.37 -10.95 22.40
C THR A 594 -23.10 -10.00 21.47
N ARG A 595 -23.75 -8.98 22.05
CA ARG A 595 -24.32 -7.86 21.32
C ARG A 595 -23.30 -6.73 21.27
N VAL A 596 -23.16 -6.10 20.10
CA VAL A 596 -22.33 -4.91 19.90
C VAL A 596 -23.19 -3.81 19.28
N THR A 597 -23.40 -2.74 20.03
CA THR A 597 -24.12 -1.54 19.57
C THR A 597 -23.16 -0.38 19.48
N MET A 598 -23.09 0.22 18.29
CA MET A 598 -22.18 1.36 18.06
C MET A 598 -22.76 2.69 18.50
N THR A 599 -21.89 3.59 18.96
CA THR A 599 -22.28 4.97 19.33
C THR A 599 -21.72 5.97 18.34
N ALA A 600 -22.54 6.95 17.93
CA ALA A 600 -22.11 8.05 17.09
C ALA A 600 -21.04 8.88 17.82
N GLY A 601 -19.81 8.94 17.27
CA GLY A 601 -18.77 9.85 17.75
C GLY A 601 -18.12 9.52 19.11
N GLY A 602 -18.30 8.31 19.66
CA GLY A 602 -17.71 7.90 20.94
C GLY A 602 -16.82 6.67 20.83
N ALA A 603 -15.61 6.73 21.41
CA ALA A 603 -14.65 5.63 21.66
C ALA A 603 -13.55 5.32 20.61
N GLY A 604 -13.38 6.09 19.52
CA GLY A 604 -12.21 5.91 18.62
C GLY A 604 -12.22 4.60 17.81
N CYS A 605 -13.38 3.97 17.70
CA CYS A 605 -13.58 2.69 17.02
C CYS A 605 -13.96 2.87 15.53
N THR A 606 -13.34 2.10 14.64
CA THR A 606 -13.66 2.09 13.20
C THR A 606 -14.67 1.00 12.81
N TYR A 607 -14.72 -0.11 13.56
CA TYR A 607 -15.55 -1.30 13.29
C TYR A 607 -16.17 -1.82 14.59
N PRO A 608 -17.41 -2.34 14.59
CA PRO A 608 -18.01 -3.07 15.71
C PRO A 608 -17.12 -4.19 16.22
N ILE A 609 -16.60 -5.02 15.32
CA ILE A 609 -15.60 -6.03 15.65
C ILE A 609 -14.47 -5.95 14.61
N ARG A 610 -13.24 -5.80 15.09
CA ARG A 610 -12.04 -5.76 14.23
C ARG A 610 -11.03 -6.80 14.67
N VAL A 611 -10.62 -7.67 13.76
CA VAL A 611 -9.35 -8.40 13.90
C VAL A 611 -8.24 -7.49 13.42
N MET A 612 -7.33 -7.13 14.32
CA MET A 612 -6.21 -6.27 13.98
C MET A 612 -5.19 -7.01 13.13
N SER A 613 -4.48 -6.28 12.26
CA SER A 613 -3.44 -6.85 11.41
C SER A 613 -2.39 -7.57 12.25
N GLY A 614 -1.93 -8.72 11.76
CA GLY A 614 -0.98 -9.60 12.45
C GLY A 614 -1.61 -10.62 13.39
N TYR A 615 -2.93 -10.61 13.61
CA TYR A 615 -3.62 -11.59 14.45
C TYR A 615 -4.54 -12.48 13.63
N ALA A 616 -4.71 -13.73 14.07
CA ALA A 616 -5.40 -14.76 13.31
C ALA A 616 -6.16 -15.75 14.18
N GLY A 617 -7.10 -16.48 13.57
CA GLY A 617 -7.88 -17.51 14.23
C GLY A 617 -9.03 -16.98 15.07
N ALA A 618 -9.49 -15.75 14.82
CA ALA A 618 -10.62 -15.21 15.55
C ALA A 618 -11.91 -15.96 15.19
N VAL A 619 -12.71 -16.30 16.19
CA VAL A 619 -14.03 -16.91 16.03
C VAL A 619 -15.07 -15.95 16.56
N ILE A 620 -16.00 -15.56 15.70
CA ILE A 620 -17.07 -14.63 16.00
C ILE A 620 -18.39 -15.38 15.79
N GLU A 621 -19.06 -15.77 16.87
CA GLU A 621 -20.23 -16.64 16.77
C GLU A 621 -21.41 -16.18 17.61
N ASP A 622 -22.63 -16.36 17.13
CA ASP A 622 -23.83 -15.98 17.88
C ASP A 622 -23.81 -14.50 18.33
N VAL A 623 -23.38 -13.61 17.43
CA VAL A 623 -23.22 -12.18 17.71
C VAL A 623 -24.29 -11.34 17.04
N GLU A 624 -24.81 -10.34 17.74
CA GLU A 624 -25.71 -9.33 17.19
C GLU A 624 -24.94 -8.01 17.05
N ILE A 625 -24.93 -7.42 15.86
CA ILE A 625 -24.26 -6.14 15.60
C ILE A 625 -25.29 -5.13 15.09
N ASP A 626 -25.49 -4.07 15.87
CA ASP A 626 -26.25 -2.89 15.46
C ASP A 626 -25.29 -1.73 15.17
N GLY A 627 -25.13 -1.42 13.88
CA GLY A 627 -24.29 -0.32 13.41
C GLY A 627 -24.88 1.07 13.67
N THR A 628 -26.11 1.17 14.18
CA THR A 628 -26.84 2.40 14.53
C THR A 628 -26.85 3.47 13.45
N SER A 629 -26.73 3.05 12.19
CA SER A 629 -26.57 3.92 11.01
C SER A 629 -25.33 4.82 11.07
N THR A 630 -24.33 4.53 11.92
CA THR A 630 -23.15 5.37 12.15
C THR A 630 -21.84 4.78 11.60
N VAL A 631 -21.85 3.49 11.29
CA VAL A 631 -20.67 2.68 11.02
C VAL A 631 -20.47 2.43 9.53
N GLY A 632 -19.20 2.47 9.10
CA GLY A 632 -18.79 2.11 7.74
C GLY A 632 -18.85 0.60 7.45
N VAL A 633 -18.25 -0.25 8.30
CA VAL A 633 -18.18 -1.71 8.08
C VAL A 633 -18.39 -2.43 9.43
N ALA A 634 -19.17 -3.51 9.48
CA ALA A 634 -19.50 -4.19 10.73
C ALA A 634 -18.36 -5.10 11.26
N ILE A 635 -17.72 -5.88 10.38
CA ILE A 635 -16.61 -6.79 10.74
C ILE A 635 -15.48 -6.69 9.70
N CYS A 636 -14.22 -6.69 10.15
CA CYS A 636 -13.04 -6.54 9.29
C CYS A 636 -11.78 -7.25 9.82
N CYS A 637 -10.83 -7.71 9.00
CA CYS A 637 -10.92 -7.90 7.54
C CYS A 637 -10.38 -9.24 7.01
N GLU A 638 -9.52 -9.93 7.77
CA GLU A 638 -8.91 -11.21 7.40
C GLU A 638 -8.69 -12.05 8.67
N GLU A 639 -8.44 -13.35 8.49
CA GLU A 639 -8.09 -14.31 9.53
C GLU A 639 -9.16 -14.55 10.62
N PHE A 640 -10.41 -14.67 10.19
CA PHE A 640 -11.53 -14.94 11.10
C PHE A 640 -12.59 -15.89 10.53
N THR A 641 -13.30 -16.55 11.43
CA THR A 641 -14.58 -17.21 11.16
C THR A 641 -15.72 -16.41 11.79
N VAL A 642 -16.74 -16.10 11.00
CA VAL A 642 -18.03 -15.57 11.46
C VAL A 642 -19.09 -16.63 11.25
N ARG A 643 -19.85 -16.96 12.30
CA ARG A 643 -21.00 -17.86 12.20
C ARG A 643 -22.21 -17.38 12.99
N ARG A 644 -23.43 -17.54 12.45
CA ARG A 644 -24.68 -17.15 13.13
C ARG A 644 -24.69 -15.70 13.61
N ALA A 645 -24.07 -14.79 12.85
CA ALA A 645 -24.10 -13.37 13.15
C ALA A 645 -25.37 -12.71 12.60
N ASN A 646 -26.00 -11.83 13.38
CA ASN A 646 -27.07 -10.96 12.93
C ASN A 646 -26.54 -9.53 12.82
N ILE A 647 -26.39 -9.01 11.60
CA ILE A 647 -25.73 -7.71 11.32
C ILE A 647 -26.73 -6.77 10.66
N HIS A 648 -26.95 -5.61 11.28
CA HIS A 648 -27.87 -4.60 10.77
C HIS A 648 -27.48 -3.16 11.08
N HIS A 649 -28.05 -2.22 10.31
CA HIS A 649 -27.82 -0.78 10.41
C HIS A 649 -26.35 -0.32 10.27
N SER A 650 -25.49 -1.10 9.62
CA SER A 650 -24.17 -0.66 9.15
C SER A 650 -24.23 -0.23 7.69
N MET A 651 -23.20 0.46 7.20
CA MET A 651 -23.09 0.77 5.77
C MET A 651 -22.72 -0.49 4.97
N ASP A 652 -21.61 -1.14 5.29
CA ASP A 652 -21.23 -2.48 4.83
C ASP A 652 -21.46 -3.53 5.93
N GLY A 653 -21.72 -4.77 5.55
CA GLY A 653 -21.73 -5.89 6.49
C GLY A 653 -20.31 -6.32 6.86
N ILE A 654 -19.74 -7.27 6.13
CA ILE A 654 -18.44 -7.87 6.47
C ILE A 654 -17.44 -7.62 5.35
N ARG A 655 -16.21 -7.22 5.69
CA ARG A 655 -15.10 -7.18 4.75
C ARG A 655 -14.24 -8.44 4.88
N VAL A 656 -13.97 -9.12 3.77
CA VAL A 656 -13.24 -10.39 3.71
C VAL A 656 -12.10 -10.32 2.69
N ASN A 657 -10.86 -10.44 3.13
CA ASN A 657 -9.67 -10.28 2.27
C ASN A 657 -8.62 -11.39 2.46
N GLY A 658 -8.85 -12.38 3.33
CA GLY A 658 -7.88 -13.45 3.56
C GLY A 658 -8.30 -14.44 4.65
N ASN A 659 -8.29 -15.75 4.35
CA ASN A 659 -8.57 -16.82 5.33
C ASN A 659 -9.84 -16.56 6.15
N ASN A 660 -10.94 -16.30 5.45
CA ASN A 660 -12.22 -15.97 6.05
C ASN A 660 -13.23 -17.07 5.80
N LEU A 661 -13.99 -17.42 6.84
CA LEU A 661 -15.22 -18.19 6.73
C LEU A 661 -16.36 -17.34 7.24
N VAL A 662 -17.38 -17.12 6.42
CA VAL A 662 -18.64 -16.50 6.82
C VAL A 662 -19.75 -17.51 6.56
N GLU A 663 -20.38 -17.98 7.62
CA GLU A 663 -21.43 -18.99 7.52
C GLU A 663 -22.64 -18.72 8.38
N ASP A 664 -23.79 -19.30 8.01
CA ASP A 664 -25.00 -19.31 8.81
C ASP A 664 -25.45 -17.93 9.32
N SER A 665 -25.08 -16.84 8.65
CA SER A 665 -25.27 -15.47 9.15
C SER A 665 -26.34 -14.70 8.37
N TYR A 666 -26.95 -13.71 9.03
CA TYR A 666 -27.96 -12.83 8.47
C TYR A 666 -27.45 -11.38 8.44
N ILE A 667 -27.35 -10.80 7.24
CA ILE A 667 -26.91 -9.42 7.01
C ILE A 667 -28.05 -8.67 6.35
N HIS A 668 -28.57 -7.63 7.00
CA HIS A 668 -29.78 -6.93 6.53
C HIS A 668 -29.84 -5.47 6.98
N SER A 669 -30.83 -4.72 6.49
CA SER A 669 -31.08 -3.32 6.89
C SER A 669 -29.85 -2.41 6.79
N LEU A 670 -29.05 -2.56 5.73
CA LEU A 670 -27.86 -1.72 5.49
C LEU A 670 -28.26 -0.29 5.11
N VAL A 671 -27.44 0.67 5.55
CA VAL A 671 -27.77 2.10 5.51
C VAL A 671 -26.98 2.80 4.40
N VAL A 672 -27.68 3.38 3.43
CA VAL A 672 -27.07 4.18 2.36
C VAL A 672 -26.91 5.64 2.78
N ARG A 673 -25.75 6.22 2.48
CA ARG A 673 -25.45 7.64 2.61
C ARG A 673 -25.03 8.22 1.26
N GLU A 674 -25.04 9.54 1.13
CA GLU A 674 -24.59 10.19 -0.10
C GLU A 674 -23.12 9.82 -0.39
N GLY A 675 -22.85 9.33 -1.61
CA GLY A 675 -21.52 8.91 -2.05
C GLY A 675 -21.03 7.57 -1.52
N SER A 676 -21.83 6.83 -0.74
CA SER A 676 -21.45 5.51 -0.25
C SER A 676 -21.75 4.39 -1.25
N HIS A 677 -20.94 3.33 -1.20
CA HIS A 677 -21.15 2.07 -1.91
C HIS A 677 -21.16 0.98 -0.84
N ASN A 678 -22.28 0.27 -0.71
CA ASN A 678 -22.64 -0.45 0.52
C ASN A 678 -22.83 -1.94 0.27
N ASP A 679 -21.87 -2.81 0.56
CA ASP A 679 -21.97 -4.23 0.23
C ASP A 679 -22.30 -5.09 1.45
N GLY A 680 -23.10 -6.14 1.25
CA GLY A 680 -23.39 -7.11 2.31
C GLY A 680 -22.12 -7.81 2.79
N ILE A 681 -21.39 -8.39 1.84
CA ILE A 681 -20.01 -8.85 2.04
C ILE A 681 -19.15 -8.27 0.92
N GLN A 682 -18.03 -7.66 1.29
CA GLN A 682 -17.10 -7.04 0.36
C GLN A 682 -15.70 -7.67 0.45
N SER A 683 -15.16 -8.05 -0.69
CA SER A 683 -13.73 -8.30 -0.87
C SER A 683 -13.22 -7.39 -1.97
N THR A 684 -12.12 -6.70 -1.66
CA THR A 684 -11.39 -5.88 -2.65
C THR A 684 -10.13 -6.61 -3.13
N GLY A 685 -10.11 -7.95 -3.01
CA GLY A 685 -8.98 -8.82 -3.31
C GLY A 685 -8.60 -9.63 -2.08
N GLY A 686 -8.12 -10.86 -2.27
CA GLY A 686 -7.88 -11.75 -1.15
C GLY A 686 -7.86 -13.23 -1.52
N ARG A 687 -7.69 -14.10 -0.53
CA ARG A 687 -7.63 -15.55 -0.78
C ARG A 687 -8.31 -16.36 0.31
N ASN A 688 -8.71 -17.59 -0.01
CA ASN A 688 -9.31 -18.54 0.93
C ASN A 688 -10.52 -17.94 1.65
N ILE A 689 -11.48 -17.46 0.85
CA ILE A 689 -12.70 -16.84 1.34
C ILE A 689 -13.84 -17.81 1.09
N ILE A 690 -14.52 -18.24 2.14
CA ILE A 690 -15.70 -19.09 2.04
C ILE A 690 -16.89 -18.30 2.59
N ILE A 691 -17.88 -18.08 1.74
CA ILE A 691 -19.15 -17.45 2.08
C ILE A 691 -20.23 -18.51 1.84
N ARG A 692 -20.75 -19.12 2.90
CA ARG A 692 -21.68 -20.24 2.76
C ARG A 692 -22.93 -20.14 3.61
N HIS A 693 -24.08 -20.55 3.07
CA HIS A 693 -25.31 -20.69 3.84
C HIS A 693 -25.72 -19.42 4.62
N ASN A 694 -25.47 -18.24 4.06
CA ASN A 694 -25.88 -16.96 4.63
C ASN A 694 -27.17 -16.45 3.99
N HIS A 695 -27.87 -15.55 4.68
CA HIS A 695 -28.92 -14.72 4.11
C HIS A 695 -28.44 -13.27 4.08
N ILE A 696 -28.32 -12.69 2.89
CA ILE A 696 -27.81 -11.34 2.68
C ILE A 696 -28.87 -10.52 1.95
N ASP A 697 -29.50 -9.60 2.66
CA ASP A 697 -30.58 -8.74 2.16
C ASP A 697 -30.10 -7.29 1.99
N ASN A 698 -29.65 -6.96 0.78
CA ASN A 698 -29.17 -5.62 0.43
C ASN A 698 -29.89 -5.05 -0.80
N ARG A 699 -31.14 -4.61 -0.63
CA ARG A 699 -32.01 -4.08 -1.72
C ARG A 699 -31.67 -2.68 -2.20
N ASN A 700 -30.47 -2.19 -1.90
CA ASN A 700 -30.01 -0.90 -2.39
C ASN A 700 -29.59 -1.02 -3.87
N PRO A 701 -30.04 -0.13 -4.76
CA PRO A 701 -29.88 -0.30 -6.21
C PRO A 701 -28.49 0.09 -6.75
N GLN A 702 -27.57 0.53 -5.87
CA GLN A 702 -26.20 0.94 -6.21
C GLN A 702 -25.13 -0.10 -5.83
N THR A 703 -25.52 -1.16 -5.11
CA THR A 703 -24.60 -1.99 -4.30
C THR A 703 -24.48 -3.44 -4.78
N SER A 704 -24.12 -4.38 -3.89
CA SER A 704 -24.33 -5.82 -4.04
C SER A 704 -24.68 -6.53 -2.72
N ALA A 705 -25.27 -7.71 -2.80
CA ALA A 705 -25.30 -8.61 -1.65
C ALA A 705 -23.87 -9.12 -1.37
N ILE A 706 -23.15 -9.50 -2.42
CA ILE A 706 -21.74 -9.90 -2.33
C ILE A 706 -20.94 -9.21 -3.44
N LEU A 707 -19.86 -8.52 -3.08
CA LEU A 707 -18.86 -7.99 -4.00
C LEU A 707 -17.53 -8.70 -3.77
N ILE A 708 -17.09 -9.48 -4.74
CA ILE A 708 -15.77 -10.13 -4.77
C ILE A 708 -15.01 -9.60 -5.98
N ALA A 709 -14.23 -8.52 -5.81
CA ALA A 709 -13.50 -7.85 -6.88
C ALA A 709 -12.00 -7.69 -6.57
N PRO A 710 -11.09 -7.86 -7.54
CA PRO A 710 -9.64 -7.79 -7.32
C PRO A 710 -9.14 -6.34 -7.38
N SER A 711 -9.77 -5.43 -6.63
CA SER A 711 -9.49 -3.98 -6.73
C SER A 711 -8.12 -3.58 -6.17
N ILE A 712 -7.56 -4.37 -5.25
CA ILE A 712 -6.28 -4.11 -4.55
C ILE A 712 -5.27 -5.23 -4.77
N ARG A 713 -5.73 -6.47 -4.86
CA ARG A 713 -4.93 -7.68 -5.00
C ARG A 713 -5.75 -8.76 -5.73
N PRO A 714 -5.12 -9.76 -6.39
CA PRO A 714 -5.86 -10.84 -7.03
C PRO A 714 -6.78 -11.60 -6.06
N LEU A 715 -7.79 -12.27 -6.62
CA LEU A 715 -8.67 -13.16 -5.89
C LEU A 715 -8.29 -14.59 -6.19
N VAL A 716 -8.17 -15.42 -5.14
CA VAL A 716 -7.83 -16.84 -5.30
C VAL A 716 -8.61 -17.68 -4.29
N ASN A 717 -9.22 -18.77 -4.74
CA ASN A 717 -9.91 -19.72 -3.87
C ASN A 717 -11.05 -19.05 -3.08
N VAL A 718 -11.93 -18.36 -3.80
CA VAL A 718 -13.18 -17.86 -3.25
C VAL A 718 -14.30 -18.86 -3.53
N THR A 719 -15.01 -19.26 -2.49
CA THR A 719 -16.21 -20.10 -2.58
C THR A 719 -17.42 -19.31 -2.08
N VAL A 720 -18.44 -19.17 -2.93
CA VAL A 720 -19.74 -18.61 -2.59
C VAL A 720 -20.78 -19.71 -2.79
N GLU A 721 -21.27 -20.29 -1.70
CA GLU A 721 -22.15 -21.45 -1.80
C GLU A 721 -23.40 -21.43 -0.92
N ASN A 722 -24.52 -21.93 -1.44
CA ASN A 722 -25.75 -22.12 -0.68
C ASN A 722 -26.29 -20.87 0.04
N ASN A 723 -25.99 -19.66 -0.43
CA ASN A 723 -26.48 -18.42 0.17
C ASN A 723 -27.83 -17.99 -0.41
N LEU A 724 -28.66 -17.30 0.37
CA LEU A 724 -29.79 -16.51 -0.10
C LEU A 724 -29.35 -15.04 -0.28
N LEU A 725 -29.34 -14.56 -1.52
CA LEU A 725 -28.83 -13.25 -1.90
C LEU A 725 -29.94 -12.39 -2.49
N ARG A 726 -30.09 -11.16 -1.97
CA ARG A 726 -31.17 -10.25 -2.38
C ARG A 726 -30.65 -8.84 -2.63
N GLY A 727 -31.11 -8.24 -3.72
CA GLY A 727 -30.87 -6.84 -4.04
C GLY A 727 -29.57 -6.56 -4.81
N GLY A 728 -29.07 -5.33 -4.70
CA GLY A 728 -27.88 -4.82 -5.39
C GLY A 728 -28.14 -4.14 -6.74
N GLY A 729 -27.13 -3.41 -7.21
CA GLY A 729 -26.94 -3.10 -8.62
C GLY A 729 -26.83 -4.40 -9.42
N TYR A 730 -25.79 -5.18 -9.14
CA TYR A 730 -25.81 -6.63 -9.36
C TYR A 730 -25.81 -7.35 -8.02
N THR A 731 -26.56 -8.45 -7.88
CA THR A 731 -26.64 -9.15 -6.58
C THR A 731 -25.31 -9.76 -6.17
N LEU A 732 -24.59 -10.35 -7.12
CA LEU A 732 -23.25 -10.91 -6.94
C LEU A 732 -22.29 -10.31 -7.97
N TYR A 733 -21.25 -9.62 -7.50
CA TYR A 733 -20.07 -9.37 -8.30
C TYR A 733 -19.05 -10.45 -7.97
N PHE A 734 -18.58 -11.18 -8.98
CA PHE A 734 -17.64 -12.27 -8.77
C PHE A 734 -16.55 -12.29 -9.84
N PHE A 735 -15.35 -11.93 -9.44
CA PHE A 735 -14.22 -11.74 -10.34
C PHE A 735 -13.03 -12.68 -10.04
N ASP A 736 -13.19 -13.65 -9.13
CA ASP A 736 -12.27 -14.78 -9.02
C ASP A 736 -12.53 -15.71 -10.21
N ARG A 737 -11.57 -15.82 -11.14
CA ARG A 737 -11.76 -16.58 -12.38
C ARG A 737 -11.94 -18.08 -12.16
N SER A 738 -11.32 -18.65 -11.13
CA SER A 738 -11.33 -20.09 -10.83
C SER A 738 -12.13 -20.45 -9.57
N GLY A 739 -12.77 -19.46 -8.95
CA GLY A 739 -13.58 -19.63 -7.76
C GLY A 739 -14.77 -20.58 -7.96
N THR A 740 -15.46 -20.88 -6.86
CA THR A 740 -16.65 -21.74 -6.87
C THR A 740 -17.87 -20.91 -6.51
N VAL A 741 -18.88 -20.91 -7.38
CA VAL A 741 -20.18 -20.32 -7.13
C VAL A 741 -21.24 -21.39 -7.32
N ARG A 742 -21.81 -21.91 -6.23
CA ARG A 742 -22.76 -23.03 -6.33
C ARG A 742 -23.93 -22.99 -5.36
N GLY A 743 -25.08 -23.51 -5.77
CA GLY A 743 -26.22 -23.72 -4.87
C GLY A 743 -26.88 -22.45 -4.32
N ASN A 744 -26.49 -21.26 -4.77
CA ASN A 744 -27.04 -20.01 -4.25
C ASN A 744 -28.47 -19.76 -4.77
N ARG A 745 -29.27 -19.03 -3.98
CA ARG A 745 -30.60 -18.54 -4.36
C ARG A 745 -30.61 -17.03 -4.46
N PHE A 746 -31.13 -16.54 -5.58
CA PHE A 746 -31.22 -15.11 -5.88
C PHE A 746 -32.69 -14.67 -5.87
N ASP A 747 -32.98 -13.49 -5.32
CA ASP A 747 -34.22 -12.80 -5.65
C ASP A 747 -34.07 -11.94 -6.91
N ARG A 748 -35.16 -11.31 -7.35
CA ARG A 748 -35.19 -10.47 -8.57
C ARG A 748 -35.15 -8.98 -8.27
N SER A 749 -34.70 -8.59 -7.07
CA SER A 749 -34.70 -7.18 -6.65
C SER A 749 -33.45 -6.40 -7.08
N HIS A 750 -32.58 -7.01 -7.89
CA HIS A 750 -31.41 -6.36 -8.47
C HIS A 750 -31.76 -5.30 -9.53
N ARG A 751 -30.93 -4.26 -9.68
CA ARG A 751 -31.14 -3.21 -10.69
C ARG A 751 -30.74 -3.63 -12.10
N TYR A 752 -29.57 -4.25 -12.25
CA TYR A 752 -28.93 -4.55 -13.54
C TYR A 752 -28.96 -6.05 -13.85
N GLY A 753 -28.75 -6.91 -12.86
CA GLY A 753 -28.79 -8.36 -13.04
C GLY A 753 -28.41 -9.13 -11.77
N ALA A 754 -28.62 -10.44 -11.76
CA ALA A 754 -28.27 -11.26 -10.60
C ALA A 754 -26.74 -11.33 -10.39
N VAL A 755 -25.96 -11.45 -11.46
CA VAL A 755 -24.51 -11.65 -11.38
C VAL A 755 -23.79 -10.78 -12.41
N HIS A 756 -22.65 -10.20 -12.02
CA HIS A 756 -21.70 -9.57 -12.92
C HIS A 756 -20.32 -10.25 -12.79
N SER A 757 -19.80 -10.67 -13.94
CA SER A 757 -18.46 -11.24 -14.10
C SER A 757 -18.05 -11.14 -15.57
N ASP A 758 -16.78 -10.80 -15.83
CA ASP A 758 -16.29 -10.52 -17.19
C ASP A 758 -15.40 -11.64 -17.77
N SER A 759 -15.02 -12.65 -16.97
CA SER A 759 -14.09 -13.72 -17.41
C SER A 759 -14.09 -14.97 -16.50
N TYR A 760 -15.25 -15.34 -15.96
CA TYR A 760 -15.37 -16.49 -15.06
C TYR A 760 -15.24 -17.83 -15.79
N ALA A 761 -14.34 -18.69 -15.30
CA ALA A 761 -14.12 -20.05 -15.82
C ALA A 761 -14.16 -21.10 -14.68
N GLY A 762 -14.65 -20.72 -13.50
CA GLY A 762 -14.69 -21.55 -12.30
C GLY A 762 -15.90 -22.47 -12.24
N VAL A 763 -16.15 -23.04 -11.06
CA VAL A 763 -17.25 -24.00 -10.85
C VAL A 763 -18.57 -23.26 -10.72
N TRP A 764 -19.48 -23.42 -11.68
CA TRP A 764 -20.85 -22.89 -11.60
C TRP A 764 -21.88 -24.02 -11.60
N SER A 765 -22.57 -24.25 -10.49
CA SER A 765 -23.61 -25.28 -10.40
C SER A 765 -24.76 -24.91 -9.48
N ASP A 766 -25.97 -25.39 -9.78
CA ASP A 766 -27.13 -25.33 -8.89
C ASP A 766 -27.53 -23.93 -8.37
N ASN A 767 -27.09 -22.86 -9.03
CA ASN A 767 -27.54 -21.50 -8.77
C ASN A 767 -28.91 -21.27 -9.43
N ALA A 768 -29.85 -20.67 -8.71
CA ALA A 768 -31.21 -20.46 -9.18
C ALA A 768 -31.85 -19.21 -8.57
N TYR A 769 -32.88 -18.68 -9.20
CA TYR A 769 -33.79 -17.74 -8.55
C TYR A 769 -34.67 -18.46 -7.52
N LEU A 770 -35.30 -17.72 -6.61
CA LEU A 770 -36.24 -18.24 -5.61
C LEU A 770 -37.42 -19.03 -6.21
N ASP A 771 -37.83 -18.70 -7.44
CA ASP A 771 -38.85 -19.43 -8.20
C ASP A 771 -38.34 -20.77 -8.80
N LYS A 772 -37.12 -21.18 -8.44
CA LYS A 772 -36.36 -22.35 -8.93
C LYS A 772 -35.94 -22.24 -10.40
N THR A 773 -36.10 -21.09 -11.05
CA THR A 773 -35.53 -20.85 -12.38
C THR A 773 -34.01 -20.92 -12.29
N ARG A 774 -33.40 -21.81 -13.07
CA ARG A 774 -31.94 -21.94 -13.13
C ARG A 774 -31.29 -20.60 -13.53
N LEU A 775 -30.25 -20.22 -12.81
CA LEU A 775 -29.41 -19.08 -13.14
C LEU A 775 -28.15 -19.59 -13.84
N ASN A 776 -28.04 -19.31 -15.13
CA ASN A 776 -26.84 -19.65 -15.91
C ASN A 776 -25.70 -18.70 -15.56
N CYS A 777 -24.47 -19.20 -15.70
CA CYS A 777 -23.28 -18.37 -15.61
C CYS A 777 -23.35 -17.27 -16.70
N PRO A 778 -23.11 -15.99 -16.39
CA PRO A 778 -23.16 -14.93 -17.40
C PRO A 778 -21.98 -14.94 -18.38
N ALA A 779 -20.86 -15.55 -17.98
CA ALA A 779 -19.58 -15.60 -18.72
C ALA A 779 -19.21 -17.03 -19.18
N CYS A 780 -20.11 -18.00 -18.95
CA CYS A 780 -20.09 -19.38 -19.41
C CYS A 780 -21.40 -19.63 -20.18
#